data_AF-S9UCH1-F1
#
_entry.id   AF-S9UCH1-F1
#
_cell.length_a   1.000
_cell.length_b   1.000
_cell.length_c   1.000
_cell.angle_alpha   90.00
_cell.angle_beta   90.00
_cell.angle_gamma   90.00
#
_symmetry.space_group_name_H-M   'P 1'
#
loop_
_entity.id
_entity.type
_entity.pdbx_description
1 polymer ?
#
loop_
_entity_poly.entity_id
_entity_poly.type
_entity_poly.pdbx_seq_one_letter_code
_entity_poly.pdbx_strand_id
1 'polypeptide(L)'
;MEPKASIPQRVTSAPLSKNVGGRPPTKFTGGRLPSRAPVPAVKTPPSDKEREEEKEQAPAVVDAAVLRSPLDDDYPPNRVYEVNKALLLKQSEGPVSEVIMAYARSLWKEMPENKEMLSENAREALFKDNTITMPSKVLVERKIHNEVLGILGKVTESNLAKMKKELTDLPIRQSTEEEIGEVIRVFFTKATRPEDSQYTALYVKLLHHLVSTIGESENAGKFIRTQLMFRCRDTFNAGADHMKELDERLLSDSSENAAIAKMQYAAMQKCNVRFLGLLFTSGMASERVVVAVLSRLIHGNGGRRYLPPDFAIDNFMQLLLTTGSRLKTPEGVQALDRFRTVLEELAGSHPSQRIKFLILNFLETMDNDWVPLRGRGAVINNRVPRPPPRPIPEARIRVPTKEEFWKAMDDFFPTSSVDEIVPILNNVKAAGSELTVDYCSRWIGRIIVTYRYATERSRAGELFEQLISKSILTREECREALLRHAQEVVQEDLFNDQPKYFTHWAEVIRNGRNIFTPSLHTELLNLLVDHHVRRDAVARMIKDVVKVLEDTKEKDKEYQSKERFRILQALLRYRPPLLDTEAEVTRAPTDGDDAEEEEDIFTEVRKLDIETEMFLVLCDKYESRVSALQDVMEAIKKGQLNVYPLLSACFTFMRFDVEGFSSSHKDVLKKLLTLRTPASLLEEVYLQWQHLSCPPQAYYAFVKKSQSYLVSVKSEGIEKLKDRLRNEYGAGAFVAELEQYLKAQ
;
A
#
# COMPACT_ATOMS: atom_id res chain seq x y z
N MET A 1 12.03 13.29 -63.99
CA MET A 1 10.85 12.73 -63.31
C MET A 1 11.31 12.22 -61.95
N GLU A 2 10.97 12.93 -60.88
CA GLU A 2 11.07 12.52 -59.47
C GLU A 2 10.06 13.38 -58.69
N PRO A 3 9.34 12.85 -57.70
CA PRO A 3 8.67 13.65 -56.69
C PRO A 3 9.28 13.44 -55.30
N LYS A 4 9.91 14.47 -54.73
CA LYS A 4 10.35 14.48 -53.32
C LYS A 4 9.21 15.01 -52.43
N ALA A 5 9.02 14.40 -51.26
CA ALA A 5 8.02 14.83 -50.30
C ALA A 5 8.41 16.18 -49.65
N SER A 6 7.41 17.02 -49.38
CA SER A 6 7.59 18.39 -48.87
C SER A 6 7.13 18.56 -47.42
N ILE A 7 8.00 19.12 -46.58
CA ILE A 7 7.68 19.62 -45.23
C ILE A 7 7.13 21.06 -45.36
N PRO A 8 6.26 21.52 -44.42
CA PRO A 8 6.51 22.83 -43.82
C PRO A 8 6.42 22.82 -42.28
N GLN A 9 7.00 23.85 -41.65
CA GLN A 9 7.19 23.97 -40.20
C GLN A 9 6.17 24.93 -39.52
N ARG A 10 6.23 25.00 -38.18
CA ARG A 10 5.68 26.10 -37.35
C ARG A 10 6.13 27.49 -37.86
N VAL A 11 5.41 28.57 -37.54
CA VAL A 11 5.97 29.84 -37.01
C VAL A 11 4.91 30.86 -36.47
N THR A 12 5.15 31.35 -35.23
CA THR A 12 4.80 32.64 -34.56
C THR A 12 3.40 33.32 -34.52
N SER A 13 2.86 33.44 -33.29
CA SER A 13 2.52 34.67 -32.50
C SER A 13 1.43 35.72 -32.85
N ALA A 14 0.64 36.05 -31.80
CA ALA A 14 0.16 37.41 -31.39
C ALA A 14 -0.92 38.13 -32.27
N PRO A 15 -1.60 39.23 -31.82
CA PRO A 15 -1.43 40.02 -30.59
C PRO A 15 -2.73 40.32 -29.76
N LEU A 16 -2.61 41.25 -28.80
CA LEU A 16 -3.66 41.78 -27.90
C LEU A 16 -4.59 42.83 -28.56
N SER A 17 -5.76 43.06 -27.95
CA SER A 17 -6.54 44.30 -28.11
C SER A 17 -7.34 44.64 -26.83
N LYS A 18 -7.68 45.93 -26.65
CA LYS A 18 -8.50 46.50 -25.55
C LYS A 18 -9.53 47.47 -26.13
N ASN A 19 -10.74 47.55 -25.52
CA ASN A 19 -11.62 48.73 -25.35
C ASN A 19 -13.08 48.29 -25.07
N VAL A 20 -14.03 49.12 -24.60
CA VAL A 20 -14.09 50.18 -23.57
C VAL A 20 -15.58 50.62 -23.47
N GLY A 21 -16.09 50.94 -22.27
CA GLY A 21 -17.45 51.47 -22.06
C GLY A 21 -18.58 50.41 -22.00
N GLY A 22 -19.76 50.67 -21.41
CA GLY A 22 -20.21 51.87 -20.69
C GLY A 22 -21.52 51.63 -19.90
N ARG A 23 -21.75 52.43 -18.85
CA ARG A 23 -23.00 52.53 -18.03
C ARG A 23 -24.09 53.36 -18.78
N PRO A 24 -25.38 53.49 -18.36
CA PRO A 24 -25.86 53.58 -16.97
C PRO A 24 -27.29 52.92 -16.73
N PRO A 25 -28.28 53.39 -15.89
CA PRO A 25 -29.05 52.45 -15.04
C PRO A 25 -30.59 52.64 -14.98
N THR A 26 -31.29 51.86 -14.13
CA THR A 26 -32.67 52.13 -13.66
C THR A 26 -32.81 51.92 -12.13
N LYS A 27 -33.88 52.45 -11.51
CA LYS A 27 -34.15 52.54 -10.05
C LYS A 27 -35.65 52.26 -9.75
N PHE A 28 -36.02 52.29 -8.44
CA PHE A 28 -37.37 52.29 -7.82
C PHE A 28 -38.07 50.92 -7.71
N THR A 29 -38.83 50.53 -6.65
CA THR A 29 -38.97 50.94 -5.20
C THR A 29 -39.77 49.83 -4.47
N GLY A 30 -39.81 49.67 -3.13
CA GLY A 30 -39.06 50.32 -2.03
C GLY A 30 -39.91 50.68 -0.78
N GLY A 31 -40.06 49.77 0.20
CA GLY A 31 -40.69 50.01 1.52
C GLY A 31 -40.84 48.70 2.33
N ARG A 32 -41.01 48.68 3.66
CA ARG A 32 -41.02 49.71 4.73
C ARG A 32 -40.48 49.11 6.05
N LEU A 33 -39.94 49.96 6.94
CA LEU A 33 -39.64 49.66 8.36
C LEU A 33 -40.69 50.30 9.30
N PRO A 34 -40.64 50.03 10.63
CA PRO A 34 -40.28 51.13 11.54
C PRO A 34 -39.47 50.79 12.83
N SER A 35 -38.66 51.78 13.28
CA SER A 35 -38.33 52.18 14.70
C SER A 35 -37.61 51.21 15.65
N ARG A 36 -36.71 51.56 16.60
CA ARG A 36 -35.83 52.70 17.01
C ARG A 36 -34.73 52.10 17.95
N ALA A 37 -33.53 52.64 18.26
CA ALA A 37 -32.98 53.97 18.62
C ALA A 37 -33.24 54.42 20.09
N PRO A 38 -32.40 55.26 20.76
CA PRO A 38 -31.08 55.83 20.39
C PRO A 38 -29.98 55.79 21.52
N VAL A 39 -28.85 56.50 21.35
CA VAL A 39 -27.67 56.57 22.27
C VAL A 39 -27.36 58.01 22.75
N PRO A 40 -26.93 58.18 24.02
CA PRO A 40 -25.90 59.16 24.47
C PRO A 40 -24.87 58.50 25.47
N ALA A 41 -23.73 59.07 25.90
CA ALA A 41 -22.85 60.18 25.49
C ALA A 41 -21.46 60.03 26.21
N VAL A 42 -20.60 61.07 26.30
CA VAL A 42 -19.20 61.05 26.83
C VAL A 42 -18.92 62.19 27.84
N LYS A 43 -17.99 62.01 28.80
CA LYS A 43 -17.18 63.08 29.47
C LYS A 43 -15.95 62.54 30.25
N THR A 44 -14.98 63.41 30.56
CA THR A 44 -13.62 63.09 31.11
C THR A 44 -13.22 64.00 32.33
N PRO A 45 -11.92 64.26 32.67
CA PRO A 45 -11.22 63.85 33.92
C PRO A 45 -10.96 65.04 34.91
N PRO A 46 -10.04 65.02 35.93
CA PRO A 46 -8.55 65.14 35.74
C PRO A 46 -7.59 64.65 36.89
N SER A 47 -6.26 64.87 36.73
CA SER A 47 -5.28 65.37 37.76
C SER A 47 -4.46 64.45 38.72
N ASP A 48 -3.21 64.14 38.32
CA ASP A 48 -1.88 64.48 38.95
C ASP A 48 -1.41 64.15 40.41
N LYS A 49 -0.11 63.75 40.49
CA LYS A 49 0.93 63.92 41.58
C LYS A 49 0.83 63.07 42.87
N GLU A 50 1.86 62.75 43.69
CA GLU A 50 3.37 62.87 43.77
C GLU A 50 3.87 61.89 44.91
N ARG A 51 5.13 61.58 45.30
CA ARG A 51 6.56 61.89 44.94
C ARG A 51 7.53 60.79 45.54
N GLU A 52 8.71 60.59 44.91
CA GLU A 52 10.07 60.03 45.27
C GLU A 52 10.47 59.34 46.63
N GLU A 53 11.72 58.79 46.66
CA GLU A 53 12.60 58.30 47.79
C GLU A 53 12.44 56.84 48.30
N GLU A 54 13.45 56.19 48.94
CA GLU A 54 14.89 55.98 48.60
C GLU A 54 15.50 54.76 49.39
N LYS A 55 16.64 54.22 48.93
CA LYS A 55 17.71 53.45 49.65
C LYS A 55 17.47 52.12 50.44
N GLU A 56 18.24 51.11 50.01
CA GLU A 56 19.20 50.25 50.76
C GLU A 56 18.83 49.07 51.72
N GLN A 57 19.66 48.03 51.56
CA GLN A 57 20.12 46.97 52.49
C GLN A 57 19.15 45.83 52.93
N ALA A 58 19.71 44.62 52.92
CA ALA A 58 19.08 43.35 53.33
C ALA A 58 19.66 42.89 54.70
N PRO A 59 19.03 41.91 55.40
CA PRO A 59 19.24 40.50 55.04
C PRO A 59 18.00 39.57 55.20
N ALA A 60 18.24 38.29 54.89
CA ALA A 60 17.35 37.12 54.99
C ALA A 60 16.83 36.83 56.44
N VAL A 61 15.93 35.87 56.75
CA VAL A 61 15.77 34.48 56.26
C VAL A 61 14.31 33.96 56.47
N VAL A 62 13.86 33.00 55.64
CA VAL A 62 12.69 32.06 55.73
C VAL A 62 11.24 32.57 55.93
N ASP A 63 10.44 32.40 54.86
CA ASP A 63 9.41 31.35 54.70
C ASP A 63 7.94 31.72 54.36
N ALA A 64 7.34 30.75 53.66
CA ALA A 64 5.92 30.48 53.46
C ALA A 64 5.02 31.49 52.69
N ALA A 65 4.50 30.95 51.57
CA ALA A 65 3.10 31.03 51.12
C ALA A 65 2.60 32.21 50.24
N VAL A 66 2.31 31.82 48.98
CA VAL A 66 1.02 32.00 48.28
C VAL A 66 0.83 33.20 47.31
N LEU A 67 0.56 32.81 46.05
CA LEU A 67 -0.11 33.53 44.94
C LEU A 67 0.51 34.84 44.41
N ARG A 68 1.13 34.72 43.23
CA ARG A 68 0.53 35.16 41.95
C ARG A 68 1.24 34.53 40.74
N SER A 69 0.49 34.38 39.64
CA SER A 69 1.03 34.06 38.30
C SER A 69 1.76 35.28 37.70
N PRO A 70 2.54 35.10 36.63
CA PRO A 70 1.89 35.22 35.32
C PRO A 70 2.21 34.08 34.33
N LEU A 71 1.20 33.71 33.54
CA LEU A 71 1.39 33.27 32.16
C LEU A 71 1.40 34.54 31.31
N ASP A 72 2.57 35.11 31.05
CA ASP A 72 2.79 36.16 30.05
C ASP A 72 4.31 36.28 29.81
N ASP A 73 4.82 35.54 28.82
CA ASP A 73 6.11 35.80 28.18
C ASP A 73 6.08 35.18 26.76
N ASP A 74 6.26 36.01 25.74
CA ASP A 74 6.19 35.60 24.33
C ASP A 74 7.37 34.68 23.95
N TYR A 75 7.09 33.56 23.30
CA TYR A 75 8.11 32.68 22.71
C TYR A 75 8.31 33.01 21.21
N PRO A 76 9.34 33.78 20.82
CA PRO A 76 9.55 34.14 19.42
C PRO A 76 10.07 32.94 18.59
N PRO A 77 9.65 32.75 17.32
CA PRO A 77 9.79 31.45 16.65
C PRO A 77 11.20 31.00 16.24
N ASN A 78 12.23 31.84 16.42
CA ASN A 78 13.54 31.66 15.78
C ASN A 78 14.73 31.77 16.76
N ARG A 79 14.85 30.79 17.66
CA ARG A 79 16.14 30.44 18.28
C ARG A 79 16.31 28.92 18.30
N VAL A 80 17.51 28.46 17.96
CA VAL A 80 17.95 27.09 18.25
C VAL A 80 18.22 27.01 19.75
N TYR A 81 17.53 26.11 20.45
CA TYR A 81 17.80 25.83 21.85
C TYR A 81 19.05 24.97 21.97
N GLU A 82 19.96 25.35 22.87
CA GLU A 82 21.13 24.52 23.18
C GLU A 82 20.67 23.23 23.87
N VAL A 83 20.72 22.10 23.15
CA VAL A 83 20.27 20.78 23.64
C VAL A 83 20.91 20.43 24.99
N ASN A 84 22.16 20.85 25.21
CA ASN A 84 22.88 20.67 26.47
C ASN A 84 22.16 21.30 27.69
N LYS A 85 21.43 22.41 27.52
CA LYS A 85 20.62 23.02 28.60
C LYS A 85 19.31 22.28 28.87
N ALA A 86 18.73 21.65 27.84
CA ALA A 86 17.60 20.74 28.02
C ALA A 86 18.04 19.41 28.70
N LEU A 87 19.24 18.90 28.37
CA LEU A 87 19.83 17.73 29.03
C LEU A 87 20.18 18.01 30.50
N LEU A 88 20.69 19.21 30.83
CA LEU A 88 20.91 19.63 32.23
C LEU A 88 19.61 19.68 33.06
N LEU A 89 18.46 19.99 32.45
CA LEU A 89 17.16 19.90 33.10
C LEU A 89 16.64 18.46 33.25
N LYS A 90 17.26 17.48 32.58
CA LYS A 90 16.93 16.05 32.68
C LYS A 90 17.64 15.35 33.85
N GLN A 91 18.56 16.04 34.53
CA GLN A 91 19.31 15.55 35.70
C GLN A 91 18.86 16.25 37.01
N SER A 92 17.56 16.27 37.27
CA SER A 92 17.03 16.62 38.59
C SER A 92 17.18 15.43 39.55
N GLU A 93 18.30 15.35 40.27
CA GLU A 93 18.54 14.33 41.31
C GLU A 93 17.63 14.53 42.53
N GLY A 94 16.39 14.05 42.44
CA GLY A 94 15.43 14.06 43.53
C GLY A 94 14.13 13.35 43.17
N PRO A 95 13.47 12.64 44.12
CA PRO A 95 12.20 11.99 43.85
C PRO A 95 11.12 13.02 43.53
N VAL A 96 10.41 12.82 42.41
CA VAL A 96 9.32 13.70 41.96
C VAL A 96 8.24 13.78 43.05
N SER A 97 7.83 15.01 43.39
CA SER A 97 6.86 15.28 44.45
C SER A 97 5.62 14.39 44.33
N GLU A 98 5.20 13.81 45.46
CA GLU A 98 4.08 12.86 45.52
C GLU A 98 2.77 13.46 44.99
N VAL A 99 2.58 14.78 45.12
CA VAL A 99 1.44 15.52 44.55
C VAL A 99 1.45 15.48 43.01
N ILE A 100 2.62 15.62 42.39
CA ILE A 100 2.78 15.53 40.93
C ILE A 100 2.59 14.08 40.49
N MET A 101 3.13 13.11 41.23
CA MET A 101 2.91 11.68 40.98
C MET A 101 1.46 11.23 41.21
N ALA A 102 0.69 11.93 42.05
CA ALA A 102 -0.75 11.73 42.20
C ALA A 102 -1.52 12.33 41.01
N TYR A 103 -1.18 13.54 40.58
CA TYR A 103 -1.77 14.20 39.41
C TYR A 103 -1.50 13.42 38.12
N ALA A 104 -0.28 12.96 37.90
CA ALA A 104 0.08 12.10 36.76
C ALA A 104 -0.71 10.78 36.76
N ARG A 105 -0.88 10.14 37.92
CA ARG A 105 -1.72 8.94 38.07
C ARG A 105 -3.22 9.21 37.94
N SER A 106 -3.68 10.45 38.13
CA SER A 106 -5.04 10.88 37.81
C SER A 106 -5.22 11.03 36.29
N LEU A 107 -4.32 11.75 35.62
CA LEU A 107 -4.32 11.91 34.17
C LEU A 107 -4.25 10.55 33.45
N TRP A 108 -3.34 9.66 33.86
CA TRP A 108 -3.20 8.33 33.28
C TRP A 108 -4.49 7.50 33.37
N LYS A 109 -5.26 7.62 34.46
CA LYS A 109 -6.59 6.98 34.61
C LYS A 109 -7.67 7.57 33.70
N GLU A 110 -7.51 8.79 33.20
CA GLU A 110 -8.47 9.43 32.31
C GLU A 110 -8.12 9.28 30.82
N MET A 111 -6.93 8.80 30.48
CA MET A 111 -6.54 8.53 29.08
C MET A 111 -7.40 7.41 28.46
N PRO A 112 -7.70 7.47 27.14
CA PRO A 112 -8.60 6.52 26.47
C PRO A 112 -8.17 5.06 26.64
N GLU A 113 -6.91 4.74 26.39
CA GLU A 113 -6.36 3.37 26.44
C GLU A 113 -6.63 2.69 27.79
N ASN A 114 -6.48 3.42 28.89
CA ASN A 114 -6.63 2.87 30.25
C ASN A 114 -8.09 2.73 30.70
N LYS A 115 -9.05 3.37 30.02
CA LYS A 115 -10.48 3.18 30.29
C LYS A 115 -10.98 1.82 29.81
N GLU A 116 -10.36 1.24 28.78
CA GLU A 116 -10.73 -0.08 28.26
C GLU A 116 -10.30 -1.22 29.20
N MET A 117 -9.12 -1.14 29.82
CA MET A 117 -8.64 -2.13 30.79
C MET A 117 -9.54 -2.24 32.05
N LEU A 118 -10.29 -1.19 32.40
CA LEU A 118 -11.28 -1.27 33.50
C LEU A 118 -12.53 -2.08 33.13
N SER A 119 -12.80 -2.31 31.83
CA SER A 119 -14.01 -3.00 31.37
C SER A 119 -13.97 -4.52 31.54
N GLU A 120 -12.79 -5.15 31.50
CA GLU A 120 -12.68 -6.62 31.61
C GLU A 120 -13.07 -7.14 32.99
N ASN A 121 -12.78 -6.39 34.05
CA ASN A 121 -13.17 -6.73 35.42
C ASN A 121 -14.70 -6.81 35.63
N ALA A 122 -15.50 -6.09 34.84
CA ALA A 122 -16.95 -6.21 34.86
C ALA A 122 -17.44 -7.58 34.36
N ARG A 123 -16.63 -8.27 33.55
CA ARG A 123 -16.96 -9.57 32.96
C ARG A 123 -16.73 -10.72 33.94
N GLU A 124 -15.69 -10.66 34.77
CA GLU A 124 -15.49 -11.64 35.85
C GLU A 124 -16.49 -11.48 37.00
N ALA A 125 -16.84 -10.23 37.35
CA ALA A 125 -17.80 -9.95 38.43
C ALA A 125 -19.16 -10.66 38.20
N LEU A 126 -19.61 -10.73 36.95
CA LEU A 126 -20.86 -11.40 36.55
C LEU A 126 -20.86 -12.94 36.76
N PHE A 127 -19.70 -13.57 36.99
CA PHE A 127 -19.60 -15.02 37.16
C PHE A 127 -19.21 -15.47 38.58
N LYS A 128 -18.78 -14.56 39.47
CA LYS A 128 -18.31 -14.91 40.83
C LYS A 128 -19.42 -14.92 41.90
N ASP A 129 -20.53 -14.21 41.70
CA ASP A 129 -21.60 -14.06 42.70
C ASP A 129 -22.69 -15.16 42.68
N ASN A 130 -22.58 -16.19 41.83
CA ASN A 130 -23.67 -17.14 41.58
C ASN A 130 -23.66 -18.42 42.46
N THR A 131 -23.12 -18.33 43.67
CA THR A 131 -23.20 -19.40 44.69
C THR A 131 -23.63 -18.88 46.06
N ILE A 132 -24.91 -18.49 46.20
CA ILE A 132 -25.76 -18.84 47.36
C ILE A 132 -27.25 -18.61 47.04
N THR A 133 -28.06 -19.57 47.48
CA THR A 133 -29.51 -19.75 47.28
C THR A 133 -30.40 -18.53 47.59
N MET A 134 -31.14 -18.01 46.59
CA MET A 134 -32.45 -17.36 46.75
C MET A 134 -33.30 -17.48 45.46
N PRO A 135 -34.65 -17.53 45.52
CA PRO A 135 -35.47 -17.94 44.37
C PRO A 135 -36.00 -16.80 43.47
N SER A 136 -35.95 -17.08 42.16
CA SER A 136 -36.95 -16.71 41.14
C SER A 136 -37.54 -15.28 41.15
N LYS A 137 -36.70 -14.26 40.94
CA LYS A 137 -37.14 -12.89 40.55
C LYS A 137 -36.71 -12.43 39.14
N VAL A 138 -35.85 -13.19 38.46
CA VAL A 138 -35.17 -12.77 37.21
C VAL A 138 -36.08 -12.81 35.96
N LEU A 139 -37.34 -13.27 36.08
CA LEU A 139 -38.28 -13.37 34.95
C LEU A 139 -39.06 -12.08 34.63
N VAL A 140 -38.92 -11.00 35.43
CA VAL A 140 -39.80 -9.83 35.35
C VAL A 140 -39.35 -8.77 34.32
N GLU A 141 -38.06 -8.67 34.00
CA GLU A 141 -37.52 -7.63 33.08
C GLU A 141 -36.76 -8.20 31.88
N ARG A 142 -37.37 -9.15 31.15
CA ARG A 142 -36.90 -9.46 29.79
C ARG A 142 -37.34 -8.36 28.81
N LYS A 143 -36.51 -7.32 28.69
CA LYS A 143 -36.67 -6.27 27.69
C LYS A 143 -36.82 -6.88 26.30
N ILE A 144 -37.89 -6.52 25.58
CA ILE A 144 -38.31 -7.08 24.29
C ILE A 144 -37.18 -7.09 23.22
N HIS A 145 -36.29 -6.11 23.28
CA HIS A 145 -35.00 -6.03 22.57
C HIS A 145 -34.21 -7.35 22.58
N ASN A 146 -34.03 -7.97 23.75
CA ASN A 146 -33.24 -9.19 23.92
C ASN A 146 -33.91 -10.42 23.27
N GLU A 147 -35.24 -10.47 23.29
CA GLU A 147 -35.99 -11.59 22.72
C GLU A 147 -36.03 -11.49 21.19
N VAL A 148 -36.17 -10.27 20.64
CA VAL A 148 -36.00 -10.01 19.19
C VAL A 148 -34.58 -10.33 18.72
N LEU A 149 -33.52 -9.92 19.45
CA LEU A 149 -32.15 -10.35 19.16
C LEU A 149 -32.01 -11.89 19.18
N GLY A 150 -32.63 -12.55 20.17
CA GLY A 150 -32.67 -14.00 20.28
C GLY A 150 -33.36 -14.71 19.11
N ILE A 151 -34.36 -14.09 18.49
CA ILE A 151 -35.04 -14.59 17.28
C ILE A 151 -34.15 -14.36 16.04
N LEU A 152 -33.58 -13.16 15.89
CA LEU A 152 -32.70 -12.82 14.75
C LEU A 152 -31.38 -13.60 14.74
N GLY A 153 -30.87 -14.01 15.91
CA GLY A 153 -29.72 -14.91 16.03
C GLY A 153 -30.03 -16.39 15.73
N LYS A 154 -31.31 -16.78 15.71
CA LYS A 154 -31.74 -18.18 15.48
C LYS A 154 -32.35 -18.43 14.10
N VAL A 155 -32.75 -17.39 13.36
CA VAL A 155 -33.55 -17.56 12.14
C VAL A 155 -32.77 -18.19 10.98
N THR A 156 -33.34 -19.26 10.45
CA THR A 156 -32.88 -20.00 9.26
C THR A 156 -34.05 -20.17 8.28
N GLU A 157 -33.80 -20.64 7.06
CA GLU A 157 -34.88 -20.93 6.12
C GLU A 157 -35.83 -22.02 6.64
N SER A 158 -35.29 -23.04 7.32
CA SER A 158 -36.05 -24.17 7.85
C SER A 158 -36.90 -23.84 9.09
N ASN A 159 -36.50 -22.86 9.91
CA ASN A 159 -37.26 -22.47 11.11
C ASN A 159 -38.03 -21.13 10.97
N LEU A 160 -37.97 -20.47 9.80
CA LEU A 160 -38.59 -19.16 9.56
C LEU A 160 -40.08 -19.09 9.97
N ALA A 161 -40.85 -20.16 9.76
CA ALA A 161 -42.25 -20.22 10.17
C ALA A 161 -42.43 -20.20 11.71
N LYS A 162 -41.52 -20.85 12.46
CA LYS A 162 -41.48 -20.82 13.92
C LYS A 162 -41.04 -19.45 14.44
N MET A 163 -39.99 -18.88 13.85
CA MET A 163 -39.48 -17.55 14.20
C MET A 163 -40.48 -16.43 13.90
N LYS A 164 -41.26 -16.56 12.82
CA LYS A 164 -42.41 -15.69 12.53
C LYS A 164 -43.43 -15.72 13.67
N LYS A 165 -43.80 -16.91 14.14
CA LYS A 165 -44.77 -17.06 15.24
C LYS A 165 -44.21 -16.50 16.55
N GLU A 166 -42.97 -16.85 16.91
CA GLU A 166 -42.31 -16.33 18.12
C GLU A 166 -42.27 -14.79 18.11
N LEU A 167 -42.01 -14.16 16.96
CA LEU A 167 -42.03 -12.70 16.81
C LEU A 167 -43.44 -12.08 16.95
N THR A 168 -44.50 -12.78 16.55
CA THR A 168 -45.89 -12.31 16.70
C THR A 168 -46.52 -12.64 18.05
N ASP A 169 -45.97 -13.61 18.78
CA ASP A 169 -46.34 -13.97 20.15
C ASP A 169 -45.77 -12.96 21.17
N LEU A 170 -44.81 -12.09 20.78
CA LEU A 170 -44.30 -11.00 21.61
C LEU A 170 -45.35 -9.88 21.81
N PRO A 171 -45.35 -9.17 22.95
CA PRO A 171 -46.34 -8.14 23.30
C PRO A 171 -46.17 -6.79 22.57
N ILE A 172 -45.74 -6.80 21.30
CA ILE A 172 -45.41 -5.60 20.50
C ILE A 172 -46.61 -4.63 20.36
N ARG A 173 -47.85 -5.12 20.49
CA ARG A 173 -49.09 -4.31 20.52
C ARG A 173 -49.31 -3.53 21.83
N GLN A 174 -48.63 -3.94 22.90
CA GLN A 174 -48.77 -3.42 24.27
C GLN A 174 -47.50 -2.68 24.73
N SER A 175 -46.38 -2.89 24.04
CA SER A 175 -45.13 -2.15 24.20
C SER A 175 -45.25 -0.65 23.96
N THR A 176 -44.32 0.10 24.55
CA THR A 176 -44.24 1.57 24.36
C THR A 176 -43.71 1.96 22.98
N GLU A 177 -43.91 3.21 22.58
CA GLU A 177 -43.30 3.77 21.37
C GLU A 177 -41.76 3.66 21.37
N GLU A 178 -41.13 3.80 22.53
CA GLU A 178 -39.68 3.65 22.69
C GLU A 178 -39.24 2.19 22.46
N GLU A 179 -39.95 1.22 23.05
CA GLU A 179 -39.69 -0.21 22.86
C GLU A 179 -39.88 -0.65 21.41
N ILE A 180 -40.93 -0.17 20.74
CA ILE A 180 -41.17 -0.46 19.32
C ILE A 180 -40.08 0.17 18.45
N GLY A 181 -39.65 1.41 18.74
CA GLY A 181 -38.53 2.05 18.08
C GLY A 181 -37.20 1.28 18.27
N GLU A 182 -37.01 0.69 19.44
CA GLU A 182 -35.85 -0.15 19.77
C GLU A 182 -35.88 -1.50 19.05
N VAL A 183 -37.05 -2.17 18.95
CA VAL A 183 -37.23 -3.37 18.12
C VAL A 183 -36.84 -3.09 16.67
N ILE A 184 -37.28 -1.97 16.09
CA ILE A 184 -36.91 -1.60 14.71
C ILE A 184 -35.42 -1.25 14.62
N ARG A 185 -34.82 -0.61 15.62
CA ARG A 185 -33.37 -0.37 15.67
C ARG A 185 -32.58 -1.69 15.64
N VAL A 186 -32.99 -2.69 16.42
CA VAL A 186 -32.39 -4.04 16.42
C VAL A 186 -32.43 -4.69 15.03
N PHE A 187 -33.58 -4.63 14.34
CA PHE A 187 -33.69 -5.14 12.96
C PHE A 187 -32.69 -4.47 12.01
N PHE A 188 -32.53 -3.15 12.09
CA PHE A 188 -31.56 -2.42 11.26
C PHE A 188 -30.12 -2.80 11.63
N THR A 189 -29.73 -2.66 12.90
CA THR A 189 -28.36 -2.94 13.40
C THR A 189 -27.90 -4.38 13.16
N LYS A 190 -28.83 -5.33 13.02
CA LYS A 190 -28.52 -6.72 12.65
C LYS A 190 -28.52 -6.94 11.12
N ALA A 191 -29.36 -6.23 10.37
CA ALA A 191 -29.48 -6.39 8.91
C ALA A 191 -28.38 -5.69 8.09
N THR A 192 -27.72 -4.66 8.64
CA THR A 192 -26.66 -3.87 7.99
C THR A 192 -25.25 -4.38 8.24
N ARG A 193 -25.10 -5.42 9.08
CA ARG A 193 -23.83 -6.06 9.42
C ARG A 193 -23.26 -6.91 8.27
N PRO A 194 -21.97 -6.80 7.93
CA PRO A 194 -21.33 -7.65 6.92
C PRO A 194 -21.46 -9.15 7.22
N GLU A 195 -21.28 -9.56 8.47
CA GLU A 195 -21.34 -10.96 8.91
C GLU A 195 -22.74 -11.58 8.73
N ASP A 196 -23.79 -10.77 8.80
CA ASP A 196 -25.19 -11.21 8.70
C ASP A 196 -25.79 -11.04 7.30
N SER A 197 -25.01 -10.58 6.31
CA SER A 197 -25.50 -10.20 4.97
C SER A 197 -26.28 -11.31 4.25
N GLN A 198 -25.97 -12.58 4.54
CA GLN A 198 -26.72 -13.74 4.03
C GLN A 198 -28.12 -13.89 4.65
N TYR A 199 -28.30 -13.47 5.91
CA TYR A 199 -29.55 -13.57 6.67
C TYR A 199 -30.44 -12.33 6.52
N THR A 200 -29.94 -11.21 5.97
CA THR A 200 -30.71 -9.98 5.69
C THR A 200 -32.07 -10.26 5.02
N ALA A 201 -32.13 -11.20 4.08
CA ALA A 201 -33.38 -11.58 3.41
C ALA A 201 -34.39 -12.29 4.34
N LEU A 202 -33.94 -13.00 5.37
CA LEU A 202 -34.80 -13.59 6.41
C LEU A 202 -35.30 -12.53 7.39
N TYR A 203 -34.44 -11.57 7.77
CA TYR A 203 -34.83 -10.44 8.62
C TYR A 203 -35.90 -9.58 7.95
N VAL A 204 -35.78 -9.33 6.64
CA VAL A 204 -36.82 -8.66 5.83
C VAL A 204 -38.11 -9.48 5.78
N LYS A 205 -38.05 -10.81 5.60
CA LYS A 205 -39.23 -11.71 5.62
C LYS A 205 -39.92 -11.76 7.01
N LEU A 206 -39.18 -11.58 8.11
CA LEU A 206 -39.70 -11.44 9.47
C LEU A 206 -40.36 -10.07 9.67
N LEU A 207 -39.67 -8.98 9.33
CA LEU A 207 -40.16 -7.62 9.47
C LEU A 207 -41.43 -7.37 8.64
N HIS A 208 -41.48 -7.88 7.40
CA HIS A 208 -42.69 -7.86 6.58
C HIS A 208 -43.86 -8.57 7.26
N HIS A 209 -43.60 -9.72 7.90
CA HIS A 209 -44.64 -10.45 8.61
C HIS A 209 -45.15 -9.69 9.83
N LEU A 210 -44.26 -9.08 10.62
CA LEU A 210 -44.63 -8.24 11.75
C LEU A 210 -45.54 -7.07 11.32
N VAL A 211 -45.15 -6.34 10.26
CA VAL A 211 -45.96 -5.25 9.68
C VAL A 211 -47.30 -5.76 9.17
N SER A 212 -47.34 -6.93 8.52
CA SER A 212 -48.56 -7.54 7.98
C SER A 212 -49.52 -8.02 9.08
N THR A 213 -49.01 -8.59 10.17
CA THR A 213 -49.81 -9.20 11.25
C THR A 213 -50.34 -8.17 12.26
N ILE A 214 -49.68 -7.02 12.39
CA ILE A 214 -50.18 -5.87 13.19
C ILE A 214 -51.07 -4.95 12.33
N GLY A 215 -50.76 -4.79 11.04
CA GLY A 215 -51.62 -4.08 10.08
C GLY A 215 -51.59 -2.55 10.22
N GLU A 216 -52.08 -1.86 9.18
CA GLU A 216 -52.02 -0.39 9.08
C GLU A 216 -53.14 0.34 9.83
N SER A 217 -54.15 -0.38 10.32
CA SER A 217 -55.24 0.14 11.13
C SER A 217 -54.83 0.38 12.59
N GLU A 218 -54.02 -0.51 13.16
CA GLU A 218 -53.55 -0.44 14.55
C GLU A 218 -52.51 0.68 14.76
N ASN A 219 -52.56 1.35 15.91
CA ASN A 219 -51.62 2.42 16.23
C ASN A 219 -50.17 1.92 16.31
N ALA A 220 -49.94 0.73 16.87
CA ALA A 220 -48.63 0.08 16.87
C ALA A 220 -48.10 -0.17 15.44
N GLY A 221 -48.95 -0.60 14.50
CA GLY A 221 -48.56 -0.85 13.11
C GLY A 221 -48.25 0.44 12.33
N LYS A 222 -49.02 1.50 12.55
CA LYS A 222 -48.71 2.86 12.05
C LYS A 222 -47.36 3.34 12.60
N PHE A 223 -47.13 3.18 13.91
CA PHE A 223 -45.88 3.58 14.54
C PHE A 223 -44.68 2.76 14.04
N ILE A 224 -44.81 1.45 13.88
CA ILE A 224 -43.81 0.57 13.24
C ILE A 224 -43.43 1.09 11.86
N ARG A 225 -44.41 1.46 11.00
CA ARG A 225 -44.11 2.02 9.67
C ARG A 225 -43.47 3.40 9.74
N THR A 226 -43.88 4.25 10.68
CA THR A 226 -43.24 5.55 10.92
C THR A 226 -41.77 5.37 11.35
N GLN A 227 -41.48 4.45 12.28
CA GLN A 227 -40.12 4.13 12.71
C GLN A 227 -39.28 3.48 11.60
N LEU A 228 -39.87 2.59 10.82
CA LEU A 228 -39.22 1.96 9.66
C LEU A 228 -38.82 3.01 8.62
N MET A 229 -39.71 3.95 8.30
CA MET A 229 -39.43 5.07 7.39
C MET A 229 -38.44 6.08 7.98
N PHE A 230 -38.52 6.36 9.28
CA PHE A 230 -37.57 7.19 10.00
C PHE A 230 -36.17 6.56 9.99
N ARG A 231 -36.02 5.26 10.32
CA ARG A 231 -34.73 4.55 10.30
C ARG A 231 -34.17 4.36 8.89
N CYS A 232 -35.01 4.15 7.88
CA CYS A 232 -34.56 4.25 6.48
C CYS A 232 -33.97 5.63 6.18
N ARG A 233 -34.64 6.71 6.60
CA ARG A 233 -34.14 8.08 6.40
C ARG A 233 -32.83 8.30 7.17
N ASP A 234 -32.77 7.87 8.43
CA ASP A 234 -31.64 8.01 9.36
C ASP A 234 -30.40 7.27 8.81
N THR A 235 -30.45 5.94 8.73
CA THR A 235 -29.33 5.07 8.31
C THR A 235 -28.80 5.40 6.91
N PHE A 236 -29.68 5.75 5.96
CA PHE A 236 -29.25 6.01 4.57
C PHE A 236 -28.97 7.49 4.26
N ASN A 237 -29.27 8.44 5.16
CA ASN A 237 -28.77 9.83 5.02
C ASN A 237 -27.53 10.11 5.86
N ALA A 238 -27.39 9.53 7.06
CA ALA A 238 -26.18 9.66 7.86
C ALA A 238 -24.93 9.12 7.13
N GLY A 239 -25.10 8.22 6.16
CA GLY A 239 -23.99 7.62 5.40
C GLY A 239 -23.00 8.61 4.78
N ALA A 240 -23.45 9.71 4.17
CA ALA A 240 -22.51 10.67 3.58
C ALA A 240 -21.93 11.68 4.59
N ASP A 241 -22.48 11.73 5.79
CA ASP A 241 -21.95 12.52 6.90
C ASP A 241 -20.90 11.68 7.65
N HIS A 242 -21.14 10.37 7.82
CA HIS A 242 -20.12 9.38 8.18
C HIS A 242 -19.01 9.25 7.13
N MET A 243 -19.28 9.42 5.83
CA MET A 243 -18.21 9.49 4.82
C MET A 243 -17.29 10.67 5.08
N LYS A 244 -17.85 11.84 5.41
CA LYS A 244 -17.07 13.04 5.73
C LYS A 244 -16.31 12.87 7.04
N GLU A 245 -16.94 12.33 8.08
CA GLU A 245 -16.30 11.97 9.35
C GLU A 245 -15.14 10.98 9.13
N LEU A 246 -15.35 9.97 8.27
CA LEU A 246 -14.32 9.03 7.87
C LEU A 246 -13.19 9.78 7.15
N ASP A 247 -13.46 10.54 6.08
CA ASP A 247 -12.45 11.32 5.35
C ASP A 247 -11.68 12.32 6.25
N GLU A 248 -12.29 12.82 7.32
CA GLU A 248 -11.63 13.67 8.32
C GLU A 248 -10.72 12.87 9.28
N ARG A 249 -11.08 11.65 9.69
CA ARG A 249 -10.19 10.72 10.44
C ARG A 249 -9.09 10.13 9.56
N LEU A 250 -9.37 9.90 8.29
CA LEU A 250 -8.41 9.41 7.29
C LEU A 250 -7.27 10.42 6.99
N LEU A 251 -7.35 11.64 7.54
CA LEU A 251 -6.30 12.65 7.52
C LEU A 251 -5.50 12.71 8.85
N SER A 252 -5.94 12.03 9.92
CA SER A 252 -5.21 11.88 11.18
C SER A 252 -4.56 10.51 11.35
N ASP A 253 -5.15 9.46 10.78
CA ASP A 253 -4.79 8.07 11.05
C ASP A 253 -3.67 7.56 10.12
N SER A 254 -2.98 6.48 10.52
CA SER A 254 -1.97 5.84 9.67
C SER A 254 -2.57 5.26 8.39
N SER A 255 -1.78 5.23 7.30
CA SER A 255 -2.24 4.83 5.96
C SER A 255 -2.87 3.43 5.91
N GLU A 256 -2.46 2.52 6.79
CA GLU A 256 -2.99 1.15 6.89
C GLU A 256 -4.35 1.11 7.59
N ASN A 257 -4.46 1.71 8.79
CA ASN A 257 -5.73 1.85 9.50
C ASN A 257 -6.77 2.58 8.62
N ALA A 258 -6.32 3.58 7.87
CA ALA A 258 -7.10 4.32 6.90
C ALA A 258 -7.64 3.42 5.75
N ALA A 259 -6.84 2.48 5.25
CA ALA A 259 -7.29 1.52 4.24
C ALA A 259 -8.30 0.52 4.81
N ILE A 260 -8.06 0.00 6.02
CA ILE A 260 -8.96 -0.93 6.72
C ILE A 260 -10.32 -0.27 6.99
N ALA A 261 -10.33 0.96 7.50
CA ALA A 261 -11.57 1.70 7.80
C ALA A 261 -12.40 1.98 6.52
N LYS A 262 -11.75 2.34 5.40
CA LYS A 262 -12.41 2.45 4.09
C LYS A 262 -13.03 1.12 3.63
N MET A 263 -12.31 0.01 3.79
CA MET A 263 -12.79 -1.32 3.41
C MET A 263 -14.01 -1.75 4.24
N GLN A 264 -13.96 -1.57 5.57
CA GLN A 264 -15.07 -1.86 6.48
C GLN A 264 -16.31 -0.99 6.15
N TYR A 265 -16.11 0.31 5.93
CA TYR A 265 -17.19 1.23 5.55
C TYR A 265 -17.83 0.82 4.20
N ALA A 266 -17.04 0.46 3.19
CA ALA A 266 -17.55 0.00 1.90
C ALA A 266 -18.38 -1.30 2.03
N ALA A 267 -17.94 -2.24 2.87
CA ALA A 267 -18.68 -3.47 3.18
C ALA A 267 -20.01 -3.19 3.91
N MET A 268 -20.01 -2.27 4.88
CA MET A 268 -21.22 -1.81 5.56
C MET A 268 -22.20 -1.13 4.58
N GLN A 269 -21.72 -0.23 3.71
CA GLN A 269 -22.58 0.41 2.72
C GLN A 269 -23.17 -0.58 1.71
N LYS A 270 -22.43 -1.62 1.34
CA LYS A 270 -22.97 -2.71 0.50
C LYS A 270 -24.12 -3.45 1.19
N CYS A 271 -24.04 -3.65 2.51
CA CYS A 271 -25.10 -4.28 3.30
C CYS A 271 -26.30 -3.34 3.52
N ASN A 272 -26.06 -2.05 3.80
CA ASN A 272 -27.09 -1.00 3.82
C ASN A 272 -27.92 -1.00 2.52
N VAL A 273 -27.24 -0.95 1.38
CA VAL A 273 -27.85 -0.90 0.05
C VAL A 273 -28.61 -2.19 -0.28
N ARG A 274 -28.03 -3.36 0.03
CA ARG A 274 -28.72 -4.66 -0.10
C ARG A 274 -29.99 -4.72 0.75
N PHE A 275 -29.94 -4.23 1.98
CA PHE A 275 -31.09 -4.18 2.88
C PHE A 275 -32.19 -3.25 2.34
N LEU A 276 -31.84 -2.04 1.89
CA LEU A 276 -32.79 -1.11 1.24
C LEU A 276 -33.48 -1.72 0.01
N GLY A 277 -32.73 -2.39 -0.87
CA GLY A 277 -33.30 -3.09 -2.03
C GLY A 277 -34.30 -4.19 -1.63
N LEU A 278 -34.01 -4.93 -0.55
CA LEU A 278 -34.91 -5.96 -0.01
C LEU A 278 -36.14 -5.35 0.69
N LEU A 279 -36.00 -4.23 1.41
CA LEU A 279 -37.14 -3.49 1.98
C LEU A 279 -38.07 -2.95 0.88
N PHE A 280 -37.52 -2.34 -0.18
CA PHE A 280 -38.32 -1.82 -1.30
C PHE A 280 -39.00 -2.93 -2.09
N THR A 281 -38.29 -4.02 -2.42
CA THR A 281 -38.90 -5.17 -3.11
C THR A 281 -39.94 -5.91 -2.26
N SER A 282 -39.99 -5.65 -0.95
CA SER A 282 -41.01 -6.11 -0.01
C SER A 282 -42.08 -5.05 0.32
N GLY A 283 -42.15 -3.91 -0.40
CA GLY A 283 -43.16 -2.87 -0.16
C GLY A 283 -43.03 -2.12 1.18
N MET A 284 -41.87 -2.20 1.83
CA MET A 284 -41.60 -1.64 3.16
C MET A 284 -40.84 -0.31 3.13
N ALA A 285 -40.19 0.02 2.02
CA ALA A 285 -39.60 1.33 1.75
C ALA A 285 -40.34 2.01 0.58
N SER A 286 -40.39 3.35 0.56
CA SER A 286 -41.02 4.09 -0.55
C SER A 286 -40.05 4.42 -1.68
N GLU A 287 -40.59 4.62 -2.88
CA GLU A 287 -39.83 4.96 -4.09
C GLU A 287 -38.97 6.21 -3.90
N ARG A 288 -39.48 7.22 -3.19
CA ARG A 288 -38.76 8.46 -2.85
C ARG A 288 -37.51 8.23 -1.99
N VAL A 289 -37.52 7.24 -1.09
CA VAL A 289 -36.32 6.88 -0.30
C VAL A 289 -35.27 6.24 -1.21
N VAL A 290 -35.66 5.32 -2.08
CA VAL A 290 -34.75 4.65 -3.03
C VAL A 290 -34.13 5.67 -3.99
N VAL A 291 -34.94 6.55 -4.59
CA VAL A 291 -34.47 7.61 -5.50
C VAL A 291 -33.53 8.59 -4.78
N ALA A 292 -33.79 8.96 -3.52
CA ALA A 292 -32.89 9.82 -2.75
C ALA A 292 -31.52 9.16 -2.48
N VAL A 293 -31.51 7.87 -2.11
CA VAL A 293 -30.27 7.12 -1.84
C VAL A 293 -29.46 6.89 -3.12
N LEU A 294 -30.12 6.49 -4.22
CA LEU A 294 -29.51 6.42 -5.55
C LEU A 294 -28.89 7.76 -5.94
N SER A 295 -29.63 8.87 -5.75
CA SER A 295 -29.13 10.22 -6.06
C SER A 295 -27.89 10.57 -5.24
N ARG A 296 -27.86 10.24 -3.93
CA ARG A 296 -26.73 10.56 -3.04
C ARG A 296 -25.50 9.67 -3.30
N LEU A 297 -25.69 8.41 -3.73
CA LEU A 297 -24.60 7.52 -4.14
C LEU A 297 -23.85 8.02 -5.39
N ILE A 298 -24.55 8.62 -6.37
CA ILE A 298 -23.96 9.01 -7.66
C ILE A 298 -23.68 10.52 -7.82
N HIS A 299 -24.27 11.39 -6.99
CA HIS A 299 -23.99 12.84 -6.99
C HIS A 299 -23.29 13.35 -5.71
N GLY A 300 -23.16 12.51 -4.68
CA GLY A 300 -22.57 12.90 -3.39
C GLY A 300 -23.32 14.03 -2.69
N ASN A 301 -22.61 14.77 -1.82
CA ASN A 301 -23.13 15.94 -1.11
C ASN A 301 -23.04 17.24 -1.95
N GLY A 302 -23.54 17.23 -3.20
CA GLY A 302 -23.89 18.44 -3.96
C GLY A 302 -22.74 19.32 -4.49
N GLY A 303 -21.47 18.91 -4.35
CA GLY A 303 -20.33 19.63 -4.90
C GLY A 303 -20.24 19.52 -6.44
N ARG A 304 -20.01 20.65 -7.13
CA ARG A 304 -19.73 20.62 -8.59
C ARG A 304 -18.41 19.90 -8.85
N ARG A 305 -18.43 18.89 -9.73
CA ARG A 305 -17.33 17.93 -10.01
C ARG A 305 -17.07 16.88 -8.92
N TYR A 306 -18.12 16.37 -8.26
CA TYR A 306 -18.02 15.08 -7.56
C TYR A 306 -17.80 13.94 -8.56
N LEU A 307 -16.76 13.13 -8.34
CA LEU A 307 -16.57 11.83 -9.01
C LEU A 307 -16.88 10.74 -7.97
N PRO A 308 -17.90 9.88 -8.17
CA PRO A 308 -18.20 8.81 -7.22
C PRO A 308 -17.08 7.76 -7.17
N PRO A 309 -16.72 7.23 -5.98
CA PRO A 309 -15.72 6.16 -5.87
C PRO A 309 -16.26 4.83 -6.40
N ASP A 310 -15.38 3.96 -6.90
CA ASP A 310 -15.70 2.67 -7.54
C ASP A 310 -16.75 1.82 -6.77
N PHE A 311 -16.67 1.75 -5.44
CA PHE A 311 -17.64 0.98 -4.63
C PHE A 311 -19.02 1.65 -4.52
N ALA A 312 -19.12 2.97 -4.60
CA ALA A 312 -20.40 3.67 -4.64
C ALA A 312 -21.10 3.45 -5.98
N ILE A 313 -20.33 3.37 -7.08
CA ILE A 313 -20.84 3.01 -8.41
C ILE A 313 -21.32 1.54 -8.42
N ASP A 314 -20.54 0.60 -7.89
CA ASP A 314 -20.95 -0.81 -7.73
C ASP A 314 -22.25 -0.95 -6.91
N ASN A 315 -22.31 -0.30 -5.74
CA ASN A 315 -23.49 -0.29 -4.88
C ASN A 315 -24.70 0.37 -5.57
N PHE A 316 -24.51 1.48 -6.29
CA PHE A 316 -25.56 2.14 -7.06
C PHE A 316 -26.18 1.21 -8.11
N MET A 317 -25.34 0.53 -8.91
CA MET A 317 -25.82 -0.40 -9.94
C MET A 317 -26.49 -1.65 -9.33
N GLN A 318 -26.01 -2.16 -8.19
CA GLN A 318 -26.67 -3.26 -7.47
C GLN A 318 -28.04 -2.86 -6.90
N LEU A 319 -28.16 -1.64 -6.35
CA LEU A 319 -29.45 -1.09 -5.92
C LEU A 319 -30.40 -0.94 -7.11
N LEU A 320 -29.92 -0.36 -8.21
CA LEU A 320 -30.75 -0.07 -9.37
C LEU A 320 -31.16 -1.34 -10.13
N LEU A 321 -30.31 -2.38 -10.19
CA LEU A 321 -30.70 -3.71 -10.68
C LEU A 321 -31.84 -4.33 -9.84
N THR A 322 -31.78 -4.14 -8.53
CA THR A 322 -32.76 -4.71 -7.58
C THR A 322 -34.10 -3.95 -7.60
N THR A 323 -34.09 -2.65 -7.95
CA THR A 323 -35.22 -1.74 -7.75
C THR A 323 -35.78 -1.11 -9.03
N GLY A 324 -34.96 -0.92 -10.07
CA GLY A 324 -35.24 -0.14 -11.27
C GLY A 324 -36.49 -0.57 -12.03
N SER A 325 -36.68 -1.88 -12.23
CA SER A 325 -37.88 -2.47 -12.85
C SER A 325 -39.21 -2.21 -12.12
N ARG A 326 -39.13 -1.65 -10.90
CA ARG A 326 -40.26 -1.27 -10.05
C ARG A 326 -40.38 0.25 -9.83
N LEU A 327 -39.42 1.06 -10.27
CA LEU A 327 -39.50 2.53 -10.22
C LEU A 327 -40.48 3.03 -11.30
N LYS A 328 -41.77 3.02 -11.00
CA LYS A 328 -42.86 3.24 -11.98
C LYS A 328 -43.65 4.53 -11.76
N THR A 329 -43.33 5.32 -10.74
CA THR A 329 -43.92 6.66 -10.61
C THR A 329 -43.29 7.63 -11.63
N PRO A 330 -43.97 8.72 -12.02
CA PRO A 330 -43.34 9.75 -12.86
C PRO A 330 -42.08 10.37 -12.21
N GLU A 331 -41.99 10.40 -10.87
CA GLU A 331 -40.77 10.82 -10.16
C GLU A 331 -39.62 9.83 -10.38
N GLY A 332 -39.90 8.53 -10.31
CA GLY A 332 -38.94 7.44 -10.51
C GLY A 332 -38.47 7.29 -11.95
N VAL A 333 -39.37 7.37 -12.93
CA VAL A 333 -39.02 7.33 -14.36
C VAL A 333 -38.13 8.51 -14.74
N GLN A 334 -38.49 9.73 -14.34
CA GLN A 334 -37.62 10.91 -14.55
C GLN A 334 -36.29 10.79 -13.80
N ALA A 335 -36.22 10.04 -12.70
CA ALA A 335 -34.95 9.76 -12.02
C ALA A 335 -34.10 8.74 -12.81
N LEU A 336 -34.71 7.68 -13.36
CA LEU A 336 -34.06 6.71 -14.24
C LEU A 336 -33.41 7.37 -15.46
N ASP A 337 -34.12 8.28 -16.14
CA ASP A 337 -33.57 9.01 -17.30
C ASP A 337 -32.30 9.79 -16.92
N ARG A 338 -32.36 10.55 -15.81
CA ARG A 338 -31.22 11.31 -15.27
C ARG A 338 -30.06 10.39 -14.86
N PHE A 339 -30.35 9.26 -14.22
CA PHE A 339 -29.35 8.26 -13.87
C PHE A 339 -28.69 7.64 -15.12
N ARG A 340 -29.45 7.38 -16.18
CA ARG A 340 -28.93 6.86 -17.45
C ARG A 340 -27.93 7.85 -18.07
N THR A 341 -28.28 9.15 -18.12
CA THR A 341 -27.35 10.20 -18.60
C THR A 341 -26.06 10.27 -17.79
N VAL A 342 -26.13 10.25 -16.45
CA VAL A 342 -24.93 10.30 -15.60
C VAL A 342 -24.06 9.04 -15.76
N LEU A 343 -24.66 7.87 -15.97
CA LEU A 343 -23.92 6.64 -16.30
C LEU A 343 -23.24 6.73 -17.67
N GLU A 344 -23.89 7.30 -18.69
CA GLU A 344 -23.29 7.53 -20.02
C GLU A 344 -22.09 8.51 -19.94
N GLU A 345 -22.22 9.60 -19.17
CA GLU A 345 -21.11 10.54 -18.91
C GLU A 345 -19.93 9.87 -18.17
N LEU A 346 -20.22 9.06 -17.15
CA LEU A 346 -19.19 8.31 -16.40
C LEU A 346 -18.54 7.23 -17.27
N ALA A 347 -19.29 6.51 -18.11
CA ALA A 347 -18.74 5.50 -19.02
C ALA A 347 -17.71 6.11 -19.98
N GLY A 348 -17.90 7.36 -20.42
CA GLY A 348 -16.88 8.10 -21.18
C GLY A 348 -15.70 8.56 -20.31
N SER A 349 -15.97 9.17 -19.17
CA SER A 349 -15.01 10.02 -18.44
C SER A 349 -14.26 9.40 -17.26
N HIS A 350 -14.72 8.27 -16.70
CA HIS A 350 -14.16 7.67 -15.49
C HIS A 350 -12.67 7.25 -15.66
N PRO A 351 -11.79 7.33 -14.63
CA PRO A 351 -10.39 6.90 -14.77
C PRO A 351 -10.25 5.37 -14.89
N SER A 352 -10.96 4.61 -14.06
CA SER A 352 -10.87 3.14 -14.04
C SER A 352 -11.57 2.50 -15.26
N GLN A 353 -10.77 1.89 -16.16
CA GLN A 353 -11.24 1.18 -17.35
C GLN A 353 -12.21 0.03 -17.00
N ARG A 354 -11.98 -0.64 -15.86
CA ARG A 354 -12.87 -1.68 -15.30
C ARG A 354 -14.27 -1.12 -15.04
N ILE A 355 -14.37 0.07 -14.45
CA ILE A 355 -15.65 0.70 -14.16
C ILE A 355 -16.35 1.17 -15.44
N LYS A 356 -15.63 1.66 -16.46
CA LYS A 356 -16.23 1.93 -17.78
C LYS A 356 -16.92 0.70 -18.35
N PHE A 357 -16.23 -0.45 -18.38
CA PHE A 357 -16.83 -1.69 -18.84
C PHE A 357 -18.00 -2.15 -17.95
N LEU A 358 -17.91 -1.98 -16.63
CA LEU A 358 -18.99 -2.35 -15.72
C LEU A 358 -20.26 -1.51 -15.97
N ILE A 359 -20.11 -0.19 -16.15
CA ILE A 359 -21.21 0.72 -16.48
C ILE A 359 -21.78 0.40 -17.88
N LEU A 360 -20.95 0.15 -18.89
CA LEU A 360 -21.43 -0.20 -20.24
C LEU A 360 -22.25 -1.51 -20.26
N ASN A 361 -21.79 -2.56 -19.56
CA ASN A 361 -22.58 -3.80 -19.39
C ASN A 361 -23.88 -3.55 -18.61
N PHE A 362 -23.90 -2.56 -17.71
CA PHE A 362 -25.08 -2.21 -16.93
C PHE A 362 -26.08 -1.36 -17.74
N LEU A 363 -25.62 -0.45 -18.60
CA LEU A 363 -26.46 0.24 -19.59
C LEU A 363 -27.08 -0.75 -20.59
N GLU A 364 -26.30 -1.72 -21.10
CA GLU A 364 -26.83 -2.88 -21.87
C GLU A 364 -27.91 -3.65 -21.08
N THR A 365 -27.86 -3.66 -19.75
CA THR A 365 -28.83 -4.34 -18.87
C THR A 365 -30.08 -3.48 -18.61
N MET A 366 -29.95 -2.16 -18.51
CA MET A 366 -31.09 -1.24 -18.42
C MET A 366 -31.91 -1.26 -19.71
N ASP A 367 -31.25 -1.21 -20.87
CA ASP A 367 -31.89 -1.22 -22.18
C ASP A 367 -32.52 -2.60 -22.53
N ASN A 368 -32.15 -3.67 -21.82
CA ASN A 368 -32.66 -5.04 -21.97
C ASN A 368 -33.64 -5.43 -20.84
N ASP A 369 -34.62 -4.56 -20.54
CA ASP A 369 -35.69 -4.78 -19.55
C ASP A 369 -35.20 -5.24 -18.15
N TRP A 370 -34.03 -4.74 -17.71
CA TRP A 370 -33.37 -5.11 -16.44
C TRP A 370 -32.87 -6.56 -16.37
N VAL A 371 -32.82 -7.28 -17.49
CA VAL A 371 -32.29 -8.65 -17.59
C VAL A 371 -30.82 -8.58 -18.01
N PRO A 372 -29.85 -9.06 -17.20
CA PRO A 372 -28.44 -9.03 -17.58
C PRO A 372 -28.16 -9.84 -18.85
N LEU A 373 -27.40 -9.29 -19.79
CA LEU A 373 -26.96 -10.03 -20.98
C LEU A 373 -25.77 -10.97 -20.71
N ARG A 374 -25.04 -10.77 -19.61
CA ARG A 374 -23.82 -11.53 -19.26
C ARG A 374 -23.72 -11.71 -17.74
N GLY A 375 -23.17 -12.84 -17.29
CA GLY A 375 -22.95 -13.14 -15.87
C GLY A 375 -24.03 -14.02 -15.23
N ARG A 376 -24.00 -14.15 -13.88
CA ARG A 376 -24.99 -14.96 -13.14
C ARG A 376 -26.37 -14.31 -13.25
N GLY A 377 -27.35 -15.05 -13.77
CA GLY A 377 -28.71 -14.55 -14.03
C GLY A 377 -28.97 -14.15 -15.47
N ALA A 378 -27.98 -14.23 -16.38
CA ALA A 378 -28.19 -13.94 -17.78
C ALA A 378 -29.07 -14.99 -18.48
N VAL A 379 -30.12 -14.56 -19.17
CA VAL A 379 -31.08 -15.45 -19.85
C VAL A 379 -30.63 -15.70 -21.28
N ILE A 380 -30.25 -16.94 -21.59
CA ILE A 380 -29.84 -17.38 -22.94
C ILE A 380 -31.07 -17.54 -23.85
N ASN A 381 -31.72 -16.42 -24.18
CA ASN A 381 -32.94 -16.38 -24.98
C ASN A 381 -32.63 -16.40 -26.50
N ASN A 382 -32.67 -17.60 -27.09
CA ASN A 382 -32.52 -17.84 -28.54
C ASN A 382 -33.72 -17.34 -29.39
N ARG A 383 -34.27 -16.15 -29.12
CA ARG A 383 -35.55 -15.65 -29.68
C ARG A 383 -35.56 -14.21 -30.21
N VAL A 384 -34.41 -13.66 -30.57
CA VAL A 384 -34.35 -12.45 -31.44
C VAL A 384 -33.94 -12.90 -32.85
N PRO A 385 -34.71 -12.57 -33.91
CA PRO A 385 -34.28 -12.82 -35.28
C PRO A 385 -32.95 -12.10 -35.54
N ARG A 386 -31.92 -12.84 -35.97
CA ARG A 386 -30.63 -12.22 -36.26
C ARG A 386 -30.78 -11.19 -37.40
N PRO A 387 -30.29 -9.94 -37.25
CA PRO A 387 -29.99 -9.13 -38.42
C PRO A 387 -29.01 -9.89 -39.33
N PRO A 388 -28.97 -9.60 -40.65
CA PRO A 388 -28.15 -10.33 -41.61
C PRO A 388 -26.69 -10.42 -41.12
N PRO A 389 -26.01 -11.57 -41.34
CA PRO A 389 -24.74 -11.86 -40.69
C PRO A 389 -23.69 -10.80 -41.05
N ARG A 390 -23.32 -9.99 -40.06
CA ARG A 390 -22.08 -9.21 -40.12
C ARG A 390 -20.92 -10.20 -40.32
N PRO A 391 -19.83 -9.81 -40.99
CA PRO A 391 -18.64 -10.65 -41.11
C PRO A 391 -18.26 -11.23 -39.74
N ILE A 392 -17.96 -12.52 -39.70
CA ILE A 392 -17.63 -13.23 -38.46
C ILE A 392 -16.48 -12.46 -37.80
N PRO A 393 -16.67 -11.88 -36.59
CA PRO A 393 -15.56 -11.32 -35.85
C PRO A 393 -14.56 -12.46 -35.60
N GLU A 394 -13.31 -12.25 -36.00
CA GLU A 394 -12.24 -13.24 -35.89
C GLU A 394 -12.27 -13.89 -34.52
N ALA A 395 -12.16 -15.23 -34.49
CA ALA A 395 -12.50 -16.03 -33.31
C ALA A 395 -11.71 -15.54 -32.10
N ARG A 396 -12.40 -14.82 -31.20
CA ARG A 396 -11.77 -14.15 -30.05
C ARG A 396 -10.98 -15.18 -29.26
N ILE A 397 -9.65 -15.01 -29.27
CA ILE A 397 -8.71 -15.95 -28.66
C ILE A 397 -9.13 -16.17 -27.22
N ARG A 398 -9.42 -17.42 -26.88
CA ARG A 398 -9.85 -17.79 -25.53
C ARG A 398 -8.64 -17.70 -24.62
N VAL A 399 -8.57 -16.62 -23.84
CA VAL A 399 -7.66 -16.54 -22.70
C VAL A 399 -8.00 -17.71 -21.75
N PRO A 400 -7.05 -18.63 -21.47
CA PRO A 400 -7.25 -19.74 -20.53
C PRO A 400 -7.38 -19.21 -19.09
N THR A 401 -7.99 -19.96 -18.19
CA THR A 401 -8.01 -19.55 -16.77
C THR A 401 -6.64 -19.77 -16.11
N LYS A 402 -6.40 -19.11 -14.97
CA LYS A 402 -5.18 -19.34 -14.18
C LYS A 402 -5.08 -20.78 -13.67
N GLU A 403 -6.21 -21.41 -13.37
CA GLU A 403 -6.30 -22.83 -12.98
C GLU A 403 -5.93 -23.77 -14.14
N GLU A 404 -6.42 -23.50 -15.35
CA GLU A 404 -6.06 -24.25 -16.57
C GLU A 404 -4.56 -24.14 -16.88
N PHE A 405 -4.01 -22.93 -16.76
CA PHE A 405 -2.57 -22.68 -16.95
C PHE A 405 -1.70 -23.34 -15.87
N TRP A 406 -2.03 -23.14 -14.59
CA TRP A 406 -1.26 -23.73 -13.48
C TRP A 406 -1.29 -25.26 -13.50
N LYS A 407 -2.40 -25.88 -13.89
CA LYS A 407 -2.47 -27.34 -14.04
C LYS A 407 -1.49 -27.82 -15.12
N ALA A 408 -1.54 -27.25 -16.33
CA ALA A 408 -0.65 -27.65 -17.41
C ALA A 408 0.84 -27.41 -17.08
N MET A 409 1.16 -26.31 -16.38
CA MET A 409 2.52 -26.04 -15.90
C MET A 409 2.98 -27.02 -14.81
N ASP A 410 2.07 -27.56 -14.00
CA ASP A 410 2.39 -28.59 -12.99
C ASP A 410 2.48 -30.00 -13.60
N ASP A 411 1.68 -30.29 -14.63
CA ASP A 411 1.71 -31.54 -15.39
C ASP A 411 3.04 -31.72 -16.17
N PHE A 412 3.87 -30.68 -16.32
CA PHE A 412 5.26 -30.80 -16.76
C PHE A 412 6.10 -31.69 -15.86
N PHE A 413 6.00 -31.56 -14.53
CA PHE A 413 6.93 -32.26 -13.62
C PHE A 413 6.84 -33.80 -13.72
N PRO A 414 5.65 -34.43 -13.82
CA PRO A 414 5.55 -35.87 -14.06
C PRO A 414 5.79 -36.30 -15.52
N THR A 415 5.51 -35.45 -16.52
CA THR A 415 5.62 -35.82 -17.95
C THR A 415 6.97 -35.47 -18.60
N SER A 416 7.65 -34.47 -18.06
CA SER A 416 8.80 -33.76 -18.64
C SER A 416 8.57 -33.18 -20.05
N SER A 417 7.30 -33.00 -20.46
CA SER A 417 6.92 -32.36 -21.73
C SER A 417 6.17 -31.05 -21.51
N VAL A 418 6.49 -30.07 -22.34
CA VAL A 418 5.78 -28.78 -22.42
C VAL A 418 4.68 -28.75 -23.50
N ASP A 419 4.37 -29.87 -24.16
CA ASP A 419 3.45 -29.89 -25.32
C ASP A 419 2.00 -29.51 -24.97
N GLU A 420 1.55 -29.74 -23.74
CA GLU A 420 0.25 -29.23 -23.25
C GLU A 420 0.30 -27.73 -22.87
N ILE A 421 1.49 -27.23 -22.51
CA ILE A 421 1.71 -25.84 -22.10
C ILE A 421 1.80 -24.91 -23.32
N VAL A 422 2.49 -25.34 -24.38
CA VAL A 422 2.68 -24.61 -25.66
C VAL A 422 1.38 -23.99 -26.20
N PRO A 423 0.26 -24.72 -26.40
CA PRO A 423 -0.98 -24.12 -26.91
C PRO A 423 -1.63 -23.15 -25.92
N ILE A 424 -1.50 -23.39 -24.62
CA ILE A 424 -2.06 -22.53 -23.57
C ILE A 424 -1.29 -21.20 -23.52
N LEU A 425 0.06 -21.25 -23.48
CA LEU A 425 0.90 -20.05 -23.51
C LEU A 425 0.75 -19.27 -24.82
N ASN A 426 0.60 -19.93 -25.97
CA ASN A 426 0.34 -19.23 -27.23
C ASN A 426 -0.99 -18.46 -27.20
N ASN A 427 -2.05 -19.01 -26.58
CA ASN A 427 -3.32 -18.30 -26.38
C ASN A 427 -3.18 -17.10 -25.42
N VAL A 428 -2.37 -17.21 -24.36
CA VAL A 428 -2.08 -16.07 -23.46
C VAL A 428 -1.25 -15.00 -24.18
N LYS A 429 -0.18 -15.39 -24.88
CA LYS A 429 0.75 -14.48 -25.57
C LYS A 429 0.10 -13.74 -26.73
N ALA A 430 -0.84 -14.37 -27.43
CA ALA A 430 -1.66 -13.73 -28.45
C ALA A 430 -2.75 -12.80 -27.87
N ALA A 431 -3.03 -12.86 -26.56
CA ALA A 431 -3.82 -11.85 -25.85
C ALA A 431 -2.95 -10.71 -25.27
N GLY A 432 -1.66 -10.98 -24.98
CA GLY A 432 -0.63 -9.97 -24.73
C GLY A 432 0.57 -10.51 -23.93
N SER A 433 1.79 -10.09 -24.29
CA SER A 433 3.03 -10.49 -23.58
C SER A 433 3.02 -10.09 -22.10
N GLU A 434 2.46 -8.92 -21.74
CA GLU A 434 2.29 -8.51 -20.34
C GLU A 434 1.44 -9.51 -19.53
N LEU A 435 0.42 -10.11 -20.16
CA LEU A 435 -0.43 -11.13 -19.54
C LEU A 435 0.30 -12.47 -19.40
N THR A 436 1.16 -12.83 -20.36
CA THR A 436 2.07 -13.98 -20.25
C THR A 436 2.98 -13.83 -19.02
N VAL A 437 3.55 -12.63 -18.83
CA VAL A 437 4.41 -12.32 -17.68
C VAL A 437 3.63 -12.34 -16.36
N ASP A 438 2.38 -11.84 -16.30
CA ASP A 438 1.50 -11.99 -15.12
C ASP A 438 1.23 -13.46 -14.75
N TYR A 439 0.95 -14.30 -15.75
CA TYR A 439 0.67 -15.72 -15.55
C TYR A 439 1.92 -16.46 -15.06
N CYS A 440 3.08 -16.21 -15.68
CA CYS A 440 4.36 -16.77 -15.27
C CYS A 440 4.79 -16.29 -13.87
N SER A 441 4.67 -14.99 -13.55
CA SER A 441 5.01 -14.41 -12.23
C SER A 441 4.28 -15.15 -11.11
N ARG A 442 2.96 -15.30 -11.27
CA ARG A 442 2.10 -15.90 -10.25
C ARG A 442 2.30 -17.42 -10.10
N TRP A 443 2.71 -18.10 -11.17
CA TRP A 443 3.09 -19.53 -11.08
C TRP A 443 4.46 -19.72 -10.42
N ILE A 444 5.45 -18.88 -10.77
CA ILE A 444 6.78 -18.83 -10.12
C ILE A 444 6.61 -18.58 -8.62
N GLY A 445 5.80 -17.58 -8.26
CA GLY A 445 5.55 -17.24 -6.87
C GLY A 445 4.90 -18.35 -6.07
N ARG A 446 3.93 -19.06 -6.66
CA ARG A 446 3.36 -20.27 -6.04
C ARG A 446 4.43 -21.34 -5.79
N ILE A 447 5.40 -21.54 -6.68
CA ILE A 447 6.50 -22.51 -6.51
C ILE A 447 7.51 -22.10 -5.43
N ILE A 448 7.80 -20.80 -5.30
CA ILE A 448 8.72 -20.28 -4.28
C ILE A 448 8.06 -20.27 -2.88
N VAL A 449 6.81 -19.82 -2.78
CA VAL A 449 6.06 -19.72 -1.52
C VAL A 449 5.56 -21.09 -1.03
N THR A 450 5.09 -21.97 -1.90
CA THR A 450 4.42 -23.20 -1.47
C THR A 450 5.41 -24.32 -1.17
N TYR A 451 5.54 -24.69 0.10
CA TYR A 451 6.48 -25.72 0.59
C TYR A 451 6.43 -27.06 -0.17
N ARG A 452 5.25 -27.44 -0.68
CA ARG A 452 5.03 -28.69 -1.45
C ARG A 452 5.95 -28.82 -2.66
N TYR A 453 6.28 -27.74 -3.36
CA TYR A 453 7.02 -27.74 -4.63
C TYR A 453 8.54 -27.84 -4.46
N ALA A 454 9.03 -28.51 -3.41
CA ALA A 454 10.46 -28.59 -3.10
C ALA A 454 11.26 -29.40 -4.14
N THR A 455 10.65 -30.44 -4.72
CA THR A 455 11.21 -31.24 -5.82
C THR A 455 11.08 -30.55 -7.18
N GLU A 456 10.05 -29.73 -7.34
CA GLU A 456 9.67 -29.04 -8.56
C GLU A 456 10.50 -27.75 -8.74
N ARG A 457 10.87 -27.07 -7.64
CA ARG A 457 11.80 -25.92 -7.62
C ARG A 457 13.13 -26.19 -8.32
N SER A 458 13.67 -27.41 -8.22
CA SER A 458 14.92 -27.78 -8.88
C SER A 458 14.78 -28.09 -10.37
N ARG A 459 13.54 -28.22 -10.87
CA ARG A 459 13.21 -28.42 -12.29
C ARG A 459 12.49 -27.24 -12.94
N ALA A 460 12.20 -26.17 -12.19
CA ALA A 460 11.60 -24.96 -12.72
C ALA A 460 12.47 -24.31 -13.83
N GLY A 461 13.80 -24.40 -13.71
CA GLY A 461 14.73 -23.97 -14.76
C GLY A 461 14.58 -24.77 -16.07
N GLU A 462 14.53 -26.10 -15.96
CA GLU A 462 14.34 -27.03 -17.09
C GLU A 462 13.05 -26.71 -17.88
N LEU A 463 11.95 -26.43 -17.17
CA LEU A 463 10.68 -26.04 -17.81
C LEU A 463 10.85 -24.78 -18.67
N PHE A 464 11.40 -23.70 -18.09
CA PHE A 464 11.57 -22.46 -18.83
C PHE A 464 12.59 -22.61 -19.98
N GLU A 465 13.56 -23.53 -19.88
CA GLU A 465 14.52 -23.81 -20.96
C GLU A 465 13.86 -24.50 -22.14
N GLN A 466 12.95 -25.45 -21.88
CA GLN A 466 12.10 -26.06 -22.90
C GLN A 466 11.13 -25.05 -23.55
N LEU A 467 10.59 -24.10 -22.78
CA LEU A 467 9.70 -23.05 -23.29
C LEU A 467 10.44 -21.98 -24.13
N ILE A 468 11.67 -21.63 -23.77
CA ILE A 468 12.53 -20.71 -24.55
C ILE A 468 13.04 -21.39 -25.83
N SER A 469 13.46 -22.65 -25.77
CA SER A 469 13.92 -23.39 -26.96
C SER A 469 12.80 -23.69 -27.97
N LYS A 470 11.54 -23.80 -27.52
CA LYS A 470 10.35 -23.78 -28.41
C LYS A 470 9.88 -22.37 -28.81
N SER A 471 10.65 -21.32 -28.49
CA SER A 471 10.37 -19.90 -28.81
C SER A 471 9.04 -19.36 -28.26
N ILE A 472 8.48 -19.99 -27.23
CA ILE A 472 7.19 -19.60 -26.62
C ILE A 472 7.38 -18.40 -25.69
N LEU A 473 8.46 -18.42 -24.90
CA LEU A 473 8.88 -17.35 -24.00
C LEU A 473 10.25 -16.83 -24.44
N THR A 474 10.55 -15.56 -24.20
CA THR A 474 11.93 -15.05 -24.25
C THR A 474 12.60 -15.14 -22.88
N ARG A 475 13.94 -15.03 -22.83
CA ARG A 475 14.67 -14.98 -21.55
C ARG A 475 14.23 -13.76 -20.73
N GLU A 476 13.94 -12.66 -21.40
CA GLU A 476 13.49 -11.39 -20.83
C GLU A 476 12.08 -11.51 -20.23
N GLU A 477 11.13 -12.17 -20.91
CA GLU A 477 9.80 -12.46 -20.35
C GLU A 477 9.88 -13.33 -19.08
N CYS A 478 10.73 -14.36 -19.06
CA CYS A 478 10.97 -15.18 -17.87
C CYS A 478 11.62 -14.37 -16.73
N ARG A 479 12.61 -13.53 -17.06
CA ARG A 479 13.36 -12.71 -16.10
C ARG A 479 12.47 -11.66 -15.44
N GLU A 480 11.68 -10.95 -16.24
CA GLU A 480 10.67 -9.99 -15.79
C GLU A 480 9.61 -10.68 -14.91
N ALA A 481 9.14 -11.88 -15.27
CA ALA A 481 8.17 -12.62 -14.45
C ALA A 481 8.71 -12.95 -13.04
N LEU A 482 9.98 -13.35 -12.92
CA LEU A 482 10.62 -13.60 -11.62
C LEU A 482 10.83 -12.31 -10.82
N LEU A 483 11.21 -11.21 -11.46
CA LEU A 483 11.37 -9.90 -10.81
C LEU A 483 10.03 -9.29 -10.37
N ARG A 484 8.96 -9.47 -11.14
CA ARG A 484 7.61 -9.02 -10.78
C ARG A 484 7.09 -9.73 -9.54
N HIS A 485 7.33 -11.05 -9.43
CA HIS A 485 7.04 -11.78 -8.20
C HIS A 485 7.85 -11.26 -7.00
N ALA A 486 9.14 -10.92 -7.19
CA ALA A 486 9.93 -10.29 -6.13
C ALA A 486 9.35 -8.93 -5.70
N GLN A 487 8.89 -8.10 -6.64
CA GLN A 487 8.25 -6.82 -6.34
C GLN A 487 6.94 -7.02 -5.55
N GLU A 488 6.10 -7.98 -5.95
CA GLU A 488 4.89 -8.38 -5.21
C GLU A 488 5.24 -8.79 -3.76
N VAL A 489 6.23 -9.67 -3.59
CA VAL A 489 6.68 -10.15 -2.26
C VAL A 489 7.30 -9.07 -1.39
N VAL A 490 8.00 -8.09 -1.97
CA VAL A 490 8.58 -6.96 -1.22
C VAL A 490 7.52 -5.92 -0.86
N GLN A 491 6.45 -5.78 -1.65
CA GLN A 491 5.31 -4.90 -1.34
C GLN A 491 4.34 -5.51 -0.31
N GLU A 492 4.21 -6.83 -0.27
CA GLU A 492 3.33 -7.57 0.64
C GLU A 492 4.08 -8.20 1.86
N ASP A 493 5.38 -7.91 2.04
CA ASP A 493 6.27 -8.41 3.14
C ASP A 493 6.29 -9.95 3.32
N LEU A 494 5.86 -10.72 2.31
CA LEU A 494 5.60 -12.17 2.38
C LEU A 494 6.83 -13.03 2.75
N PHE A 495 8.04 -12.48 2.69
CA PHE A 495 9.27 -13.16 3.11
C PHE A 495 9.43 -13.23 4.64
N ASN A 496 8.66 -12.44 5.42
CA ASN A 496 8.56 -12.61 6.87
C ASN A 496 7.61 -13.76 7.24
N ASP A 497 6.49 -13.92 6.52
CA ASP A 497 5.59 -15.08 6.64
C ASP A 497 6.19 -16.40 6.12
N GLN A 498 7.24 -16.33 5.30
CA GLN A 498 7.88 -17.49 4.66
C GLN A 498 9.37 -17.59 5.04
N PRO A 499 9.73 -18.23 6.18
CA PRO A 499 11.10 -18.27 6.70
C PRO A 499 12.18 -18.87 5.80
N LYS A 500 11.80 -19.52 4.69
CA LYS A 500 12.72 -20.08 3.69
C LYS A 500 12.62 -19.39 2.32
N TYR A 501 11.94 -18.25 2.20
CA TYR A 501 11.70 -17.58 0.91
C TYR A 501 13.01 -17.32 0.15
N PHE A 502 14.04 -16.80 0.82
CA PHE A 502 15.33 -16.50 0.19
C PHE A 502 16.09 -17.77 -0.23
N THR A 503 16.09 -18.82 0.59
CA THR A 503 16.56 -20.17 0.18
C THR A 503 15.82 -20.67 -1.07
N HIS A 504 14.48 -20.59 -1.10
CA HIS A 504 13.66 -21.08 -2.21
C HIS A 504 13.88 -20.27 -3.51
N TRP A 505 14.02 -18.95 -3.40
CA TRP A 505 14.43 -18.04 -4.48
C TRP A 505 15.82 -18.40 -5.02
N ALA A 506 16.77 -18.64 -4.12
CA ALA A 506 18.13 -19.02 -4.47
C ALA A 506 18.17 -20.38 -5.20
N GLU A 507 17.34 -21.34 -4.81
CA GLU A 507 17.21 -22.62 -5.52
C GLU A 507 16.66 -22.47 -6.94
N VAL A 508 15.59 -21.70 -7.16
CA VAL A 508 15.02 -21.50 -8.51
C VAL A 508 16.05 -20.90 -9.47
N ILE A 509 16.83 -19.93 -9.00
CA ILE A 509 17.92 -19.32 -9.78
C ILE A 509 19.08 -20.31 -9.97
N ARG A 510 19.55 -20.98 -8.91
CA ARG A 510 20.66 -21.96 -8.97
C ARG A 510 20.39 -23.06 -9.98
N ASN A 511 19.18 -23.61 -9.98
CA ASN A 511 18.80 -24.74 -10.83
C ASN A 511 18.25 -24.27 -12.21
N GLY A 512 18.18 -22.95 -12.45
CA GLY A 512 17.76 -22.31 -13.70
C GLY A 512 18.79 -21.34 -14.30
N ARG A 513 20.08 -21.51 -13.97
CA ARG A 513 21.20 -20.59 -14.32
C ARG A 513 21.26 -20.19 -15.80
N ASN A 514 20.80 -21.03 -16.73
CA ASN A 514 20.78 -20.75 -18.18
C ASN A 514 19.76 -19.65 -18.59
N ILE A 515 18.92 -19.21 -17.65
CA ILE A 515 17.78 -18.30 -17.86
C ILE A 515 17.79 -17.21 -16.80
N PHE A 516 17.85 -17.65 -15.54
CA PHE A 516 17.90 -16.80 -14.36
C PHE A 516 19.37 -16.61 -13.97
N THR A 517 19.95 -15.47 -14.37
CA THR A 517 21.33 -15.12 -14.02
C THR A 517 21.44 -14.83 -12.51
N PRO A 518 22.51 -15.23 -11.80
CA PRO A 518 22.68 -14.93 -10.38
C PRO A 518 22.75 -13.42 -10.04
N SER A 519 22.90 -12.54 -11.03
CA SER A 519 22.68 -11.10 -10.89
C SER A 519 21.26 -10.73 -10.41
N LEU A 520 20.28 -11.63 -10.56
CA LEU A 520 18.93 -11.45 -10.01
C LEU A 520 18.90 -11.46 -8.48
N HIS A 521 19.89 -12.05 -7.81
CA HIS A 521 20.06 -11.87 -6.37
C HIS A 521 20.40 -10.42 -6.03
N THR A 522 21.25 -9.76 -6.83
CA THR A 522 21.56 -8.31 -6.71
C THR A 522 20.31 -7.46 -6.86
N GLU A 523 19.42 -7.82 -7.79
CA GLU A 523 18.18 -7.06 -8.04
C GLU A 523 17.13 -7.27 -6.94
N LEU A 524 16.96 -8.48 -6.39
CA LEU A 524 16.16 -8.68 -5.18
C LEU A 524 16.75 -7.90 -4.00
N LEU A 525 18.07 -7.95 -3.79
CA LEU A 525 18.73 -7.23 -2.71
C LEU A 525 18.57 -5.70 -2.85
N ASN A 526 18.65 -5.17 -4.07
CA ASN A 526 18.33 -3.78 -4.35
C ASN A 526 16.87 -3.46 -4.03
N LEU A 527 15.90 -4.29 -4.45
CA LEU A 527 14.48 -4.07 -4.10
C LEU A 527 14.25 -4.03 -2.59
N LEU A 528 14.85 -4.93 -1.82
CA LEU A 528 14.76 -4.94 -0.34
C LEU A 528 15.34 -3.64 0.26
N VAL A 529 16.50 -3.19 -0.23
CA VAL A 529 17.16 -1.95 0.21
C VAL A 529 16.35 -0.70 -0.17
N ASP A 530 15.87 -0.63 -1.41
CA ASP A 530 15.16 0.52 -1.96
C ASP A 530 13.72 0.64 -1.41
N HIS A 531 13.17 -0.44 -0.84
CA HIS A 531 11.92 -0.43 -0.06
C HIS A 531 12.13 -0.26 1.46
N HIS A 532 13.35 -0.04 1.95
CA HIS A 532 13.67 0.08 3.38
C HIS A 532 13.24 -1.13 4.23
N VAL A 533 13.43 -2.36 3.71
CA VAL A 533 13.16 -3.58 4.47
C VAL A 533 14.10 -3.71 5.68
N ARG A 534 13.58 -4.22 6.81
CA ARG A 534 14.31 -4.38 8.08
C ARG A 534 15.63 -5.13 7.92
N ARG A 535 16.61 -4.70 8.72
CA ARG A 535 18.03 -5.12 8.65
C ARG A 535 18.23 -6.63 8.72
N ASP A 536 17.50 -7.29 9.62
CA ASP A 536 17.56 -8.74 9.85
C ASP A 536 17.10 -9.54 8.62
N ALA A 537 16.10 -9.06 7.88
CA ALA A 537 15.63 -9.71 6.66
C ALA A 537 16.62 -9.52 5.50
N VAL A 538 17.29 -8.36 5.41
CA VAL A 538 18.36 -8.12 4.41
C VAL A 538 19.57 -9.03 4.66
N ALA A 539 20.04 -9.13 5.91
CA ALA A 539 21.14 -10.03 6.26
C ALA A 539 20.76 -11.52 6.09
N ARG A 540 19.52 -11.91 6.47
CA ARG A 540 18.96 -13.25 6.24
C ARG A 540 18.92 -13.60 4.74
N MET A 541 18.54 -12.66 3.87
CA MET A 541 18.55 -12.85 2.41
C MET A 541 19.96 -13.16 1.90
N ILE A 542 20.95 -12.36 2.29
CA ILE A 542 22.34 -12.54 1.87
C ILE A 542 22.86 -13.91 2.34
N LYS A 543 22.62 -14.26 3.61
CA LYS A 543 23.04 -15.52 4.23
C LYS A 543 22.44 -16.75 3.57
N ASP A 544 21.14 -16.75 3.28
CA ASP A 544 20.45 -17.83 2.56
C ASP A 544 20.98 -18.00 1.13
N VAL A 545 21.13 -16.89 0.39
CA VAL A 545 21.62 -16.91 -0.99
C VAL A 545 23.07 -17.39 -1.07
N VAL A 546 23.98 -16.84 -0.25
CA VAL A 546 25.40 -17.24 -0.22
C VAL A 546 25.52 -18.73 0.07
N LYS A 547 24.83 -19.24 1.09
CA LYS A 547 24.84 -20.68 1.43
C LYS A 547 24.40 -21.57 0.26
N VAL A 548 23.29 -21.23 -0.41
CA VAL A 548 22.78 -22.00 -1.56
C VAL A 548 23.73 -21.96 -2.77
N LEU A 549 24.55 -20.92 -2.89
CA LEU A 549 25.64 -20.84 -3.87
C LEU A 549 26.86 -21.68 -3.44
N GLU A 550 27.30 -21.60 -2.18
CA GLU A 550 28.44 -22.35 -1.63
C GLU A 550 28.26 -23.87 -1.66
N ASP A 551 27.03 -24.37 -1.45
CA ASP A 551 26.68 -25.80 -1.59
C ASP A 551 26.95 -26.34 -3.03
N THR A 552 27.20 -25.47 -4.01
CA THR A 552 27.43 -25.84 -5.42
C THR A 552 28.89 -26.20 -5.68
N LYS A 553 29.19 -27.48 -5.97
CA LYS A 553 30.54 -27.97 -6.33
C LYS A 553 31.07 -27.52 -7.72
N GLU A 554 30.39 -26.62 -8.44
CA GLU A 554 30.81 -26.11 -9.76
C GLU A 554 31.96 -25.10 -9.64
N LYS A 555 33.18 -25.54 -9.33
CA LYS A 555 34.36 -24.66 -9.21
C LYS A 555 34.97 -24.21 -10.55
N ASP A 556 34.55 -24.79 -11.67
CA ASP A 556 35.23 -24.68 -12.97
C ASP A 556 34.48 -23.85 -14.03
N LYS A 557 33.41 -23.13 -13.68
CA LYS A 557 32.75 -22.20 -14.61
C LYS A 557 33.55 -20.90 -14.75
N GLU A 558 33.72 -20.43 -15.99
CA GLU A 558 34.43 -19.18 -16.28
C GLU A 558 33.71 -17.99 -15.64
N TYR A 559 34.47 -17.12 -14.98
CA TYR A 559 33.91 -16.02 -14.19
C TYR A 559 33.32 -14.92 -15.08
N GLN A 560 32.00 -14.74 -15.01
CA GLN A 560 31.28 -13.68 -15.72
C GLN A 560 30.92 -12.52 -14.79
N SER A 561 31.57 -11.37 -14.95
CA SER A 561 31.31 -10.15 -14.15
C SER A 561 29.84 -9.69 -14.19
N LYS A 562 29.14 -9.93 -15.31
CA LYS A 562 27.71 -9.61 -15.52
C LYS A 562 26.77 -10.44 -14.64
N GLU A 563 27.17 -11.65 -14.28
CA GLU A 563 26.31 -12.63 -13.59
C GLU A 563 26.50 -12.62 -12.07
N ARG A 564 27.39 -11.77 -11.54
CA ARG A 564 27.74 -11.75 -10.13
C ARG A 564 26.58 -11.28 -9.24
N PHE A 565 26.36 -11.97 -8.12
CA PHE A 565 25.67 -11.39 -6.96
C PHE A 565 26.57 -10.29 -6.37
N ARG A 566 26.03 -9.08 -6.20
CA ARG A 566 26.77 -7.93 -5.69
C ARG A 566 26.08 -7.39 -4.44
N ILE A 567 26.82 -7.30 -3.34
CA ILE A 567 26.25 -7.08 -2.01
C ILE A 567 26.63 -5.69 -1.47
N LEU A 568 27.93 -5.36 -1.47
CA LEU A 568 28.48 -4.11 -0.95
C LEU A 568 27.77 -2.84 -1.47
N GLN A 569 27.38 -2.82 -2.74
CA GLN A 569 26.76 -1.69 -3.44
C GLN A 569 25.31 -1.46 -3.00
N ALA A 570 24.62 -2.53 -2.59
CA ALA A 570 23.29 -2.42 -1.99
C ALA A 570 23.41 -1.97 -0.53
N LEU A 571 24.34 -2.55 0.24
CA LEU A 571 24.60 -2.14 1.63
C LEU A 571 25.06 -0.67 1.73
N LEU A 572 25.90 -0.18 0.81
CA LEU A 572 26.29 1.24 0.72
C LEU A 572 25.16 2.21 0.35
N ARG A 573 23.99 1.70 -0.05
CA ARG A 573 22.76 2.48 -0.28
C ARG A 573 21.72 2.26 0.82
N TYR A 574 21.91 1.25 1.68
CA TYR A 574 20.98 0.91 2.75
C TYR A 574 20.82 2.05 3.74
N ARG A 575 19.57 2.29 4.12
CA ARG A 575 19.16 3.21 5.18
C ARG A 575 18.10 2.49 6.00
N PRO A 576 18.31 2.30 7.32
CA PRO A 576 17.32 1.64 8.15
C PRO A 576 15.99 2.44 8.19
N PRO A 577 14.87 1.77 8.50
CA PRO A 577 13.58 2.43 8.71
C PRO A 577 13.65 3.61 9.68
N LEU A 578 13.02 4.73 9.32
CA LEU A 578 12.98 5.96 10.14
C LEU A 578 12.20 5.83 11.47
N LEU A 579 11.69 4.64 11.80
CA LEU A 579 10.89 4.35 13.00
C LEU A 579 11.55 3.32 13.93
N ASP A 580 12.62 2.62 13.51
CA ASP A 580 13.34 1.68 14.40
C ASP A 580 13.98 2.42 15.60
N THR A 581 14.18 3.74 15.51
CA THR A 581 14.59 4.61 16.63
C THR A 581 13.60 4.62 17.81
N GLU A 582 12.32 4.24 17.62
CA GLU A 582 11.39 4.09 18.75
C GLU A 582 11.62 2.77 19.52
N ALA A 583 12.20 1.75 18.87
CA ALA A 583 12.71 0.56 19.55
C ALA A 583 14.00 0.86 20.34
N GLU A 584 14.88 1.72 19.82
CA GLU A 584 16.05 2.23 20.55
C GLU A 584 15.64 2.99 21.83
N VAL A 585 14.62 3.85 21.75
CA VAL A 585 14.16 4.67 22.89
C VAL A 585 13.41 3.86 23.96
N THR A 586 12.83 2.71 23.61
CA THR A 586 12.08 1.86 24.56
C THR A 586 12.92 0.80 25.27
N ARG A 587 14.11 0.47 24.74
CA ARG A 587 15.13 -0.30 25.48
C ARG A 587 15.89 0.60 26.45
N ALA A 588 15.29 0.88 27.61
CA ALA A 588 16.02 1.50 28.72
C ALA A 588 17.20 0.60 29.14
N PRO A 589 18.41 1.14 29.37
CA PRO A 589 19.56 0.33 29.75
C PRO A 589 19.32 -0.31 31.12
N THR A 590 19.21 -1.64 31.14
CA THR A 590 19.15 -2.41 32.38
C THR A 590 20.57 -2.64 32.89
N ASP A 591 20.94 -1.98 33.98
CA ASP A 591 22.23 -2.18 34.67
C ASP A 591 22.41 -3.66 35.09
N GLY A 592 23.18 -4.45 34.32
CA GLY A 592 23.50 -5.82 34.73
C GLY A 592 24.21 -6.72 33.71
N ASP A 593 23.62 -6.88 32.52
CA ASP A 593 24.07 -7.84 31.50
C ASP A 593 24.48 -7.15 30.19
N ASP A 594 25.26 -7.87 29.38
CA ASP A 594 25.91 -7.35 28.16
C ASP A 594 24.91 -6.70 27.19
N ALA A 595 25.04 -5.39 27.01
CA ALA A 595 24.43 -4.70 25.89
C ALA A 595 25.17 -5.12 24.62
N GLU A 596 24.62 -6.11 23.90
CA GLU A 596 25.03 -6.43 22.53
C GLU A 596 24.87 -5.16 21.68
N GLU A 597 25.97 -4.45 21.43
CA GLU A 597 26.04 -3.44 20.37
C GLU A 597 25.54 -4.11 19.09
N GLU A 598 24.47 -3.58 18.48
CA GLU A 598 23.73 -4.28 17.41
C GLU A 598 24.58 -4.36 16.13
N GLU A 599 25.56 -5.29 16.08
CA GLU A 599 26.69 -5.41 15.12
C GLU A 599 26.28 -4.86 13.76
N ASP A 600 26.86 -3.76 13.27
CA ASP A 600 26.47 -3.13 11.99
C ASP A 600 26.23 -4.17 10.86
N ILE A 601 25.28 -3.93 9.96
CA ILE A 601 24.95 -4.88 8.87
C ILE A 601 26.19 -5.24 8.03
N PHE A 602 27.15 -4.31 7.92
CA PHE A 602 28.45 -4.58 7.31
C PHE A 602 29.29 -5.58 8.11
N THR A 603 29.28 -5.54 9.45
CA THR A 603 29.94 -6.50 10.35
C THR A 603 29.30 -7.88 10.29
N GLU A 604 27.97 -7.95 10.25
CA GLU A 604 27.23 -9.21 10.10
C GLU A 604 27.54 -9.88 8.75
N VAL A 605 27.53 -9.10 7.66
CA VAL A 605 27.80 -9.57 6.29
C VAL A 605 29.29 -9.75 5.99
N ARG A 606 30.21 -9.16 6.77
CA ARG A 606 31.68 -9.29 6.63
C ARG A 606 32.15 -10.74 6.49
N LYS A 607 31.48 -11.66 7.19
CA LYS A 607 31.81 -13.09 7.23
C LYS A 607 31.22 -13.88 6.05
N LEU A 608 30.40 -13.25 5.19
CA LEU A 608 29.63 -13.86 4.08
C LEU A 608 30.06 -13.35 2.69
N ASP A 609 30.65 -12.15 2.59
CA ASP A 609 31.08 -11.57 1.31
C ASP A 609 32.49 -10.97 1.38
N ILE A 610 33.38 -11.51 0.54
CA ILE A 610 34.78 -11.09 0.36
C ILE A 610 34.88 -9.66 -0.17
N GLU A 611 33.94 -9.17 -0.99
CA GLU A 611 33.95 -7.76 -1.43
C GLU A 611 33.69 -6.82 -0.25
N THR A 612 32.67 -7.12 0.56
CA THR A 612 32.32 -6.36 1.76
C THR A 612 33.43 -6.43 2.82
N GLU A 613 34.01 -7.61 3.08
CA GLU A 613 35.19 -7.74 3.96
C GLU A 613 36.34 -6.87 3.49
N MET A 614 36.69 -6.93 2.19
CA MET A 614 37.81 -6.18 1.66
C MET A 614 37.58 -4.67 1.66
N PHE A 615 36.34 -4.22 1.49
CA PHE A 615 36.00 -2.81 1.63
C PHE A 615 36.17 -2.32 3.08
N LEU A 616 35.69 -3.07 4.06
CA LEU A 616 35.90 -2.75 5.49
C LEU A 616 37.38 -2.74 5.84
N VAL A 617 38.15 -3.76 5.44
CA VAL A 617 39.60 -3.81 5.67
C VAL A 617 40.36 -2.63 5.04
N LEU A 618 39.86 -2.07 3.93
CA LEU A 618 40.42 -0.85 3.34
C LEU A 618 40.06 0.42 4.13
N CYS A 619 38.85 0.50 4.69
CA CYS A 619 38.45 1.58 5.61
C CYS A 619 39.27 1.51 6.92
N ASP A 620 39.28 0.35 7.59
CA ASP A 620 39.98 0.08 8.85
C ASP A 620 41.47 0.46 8.79
N LYS A 621 42.12 0.28 7.63
CA LYS A 621 43.59 0.34 7.47
C LYS A 621 44.07 1.41 6.49
N TYR A 622 43.22 2.37 6.11
CA TYR A 622 43.60 3.44 5.17
C TYR A 622 44.80 4.26 5.67
N GLU A 623 44.79 4.64 6.95
CA GLU A 623 45.89 5.39 7.56
C GLU A 623 47.14 4.54 7.79
N SER A 624 46.99 3.23 7.99
CA SER A 624 48.09 2.32 8.39
C SER A 624 49.01 1.88 7.26
N ARG A 625 48.79 2.39 6.03
CA ARG A 625 49.60 2.28 4.81
C ARG A 625 50.27 0.91 4.53
N VAL A 626 49.82 0.30 3.42
CA VAL A 626 50.48 -0.80 2.67
C VAL A 626 50.24 -2.24 3.15
N SER A 627 50.23 -2.57 4.46
CA SER A 627 50.22 -3.98 4.93
C SER A 627 49.01 -4.79 4.42
N ALA A 628 47.79 -4.31 4.65
CA ALA A 628 46.53 -5.02 4.40
C ALA A 628 46.41 -5.64 2.99
N LEU A 629 46.84 -4.90 1.97
CA LEU A 629 46.76 -5.32 0.57
C LEU A 629 47.83 -6.36 0.18
N GLN A 630 48.90 -6.50 0.96
CA GLN A 630 49.97 -7.47 0.70
C GLN A 630 49.55 -8.88 1.11
N ASP A 631 48.90 -9.04 2.26
CA ASP A 631 48.38 -10.32 2.76
C ASP A 631 47.35 -10.92 1.78
N VAL A 632 46.45 -10.06 1.30
CA VAL A 632 45.38 -10.43 0.36
C VAL A 632 45.92 -10.73 -1.04
N MET A 633 46.93 -9.97 -1.50
CA MET A 633 47.69 -10.31 -2.71
C MET A 633 48.33 -11.70 -2.62
N GLU A 634 48.78 -12.13 -1.44
CA GLU A 634 49.37 -13.45 -1.22
C GLU A 634 48.31 -14.57 -1.22
N ALA A 635 47.12 -14.33 -0.63
CA ALA A 635 45.98 -15.24 -0.72
C ALA A 635 45.48 -15.44 -2.16
N ILE A 636 45.48 -14.38 -2.99
CA ILE A 636 45.14 -14.48 -4.42
C ILE A 636 46.18 -15.31 -5.19
N LYS A 637 47.50 -15.14 -4.93
CA LYS A 637 48.54 -15.99 -5.55
C LYS A 637 48.35 -17.47 -5.23
N LYS A 638 47.92 -17.78 -4.00
CA LYS A 638 47.62 -19.13 -3.53
C LYS A 638 46.30 -19.71 -4.10
N GLY A 639 45.60 -18.95 -4.95
CA GLY A 639 44.31 -19.35 -5.53
C GLY A 639 43.15 -19.36 -4.55
N GLN A 640 43.31 -18.79 -3.35
CA GLN A 640 42.31 -18.82 -2.27
C GLN A 640 41.22 -17.75 -2.44
N LEU A 641 41.55 -16.65 -3.14
CA LEU A 641 40.64 -15.53 -3.38
C LEU A 641 40.58 -15.18 -4.87
N ASN A 642 39.41 -14.72 -5.31
CA ASN A 642 39.22 -14.23 -6.66
C ASN A 642 39.61 -12.74 -6.75
N VAL A 643 40.28 -12.35 -7.84
CA VAL A 643 40.77 -10.97 -8.05
C VAL A 643 39.65 -9.96 -8.34
N TYR A 644 38.54 -10.40 -8.93
CA TYR A 644 37.46 -9.51 -9.37
C TYR A 644 36.68 -8.85 -8.20
N PRO A 645 36.24 -9.56 -7.14
CA PRO A 645 35.69 -8.94 -5.92
C PRO A 645 36.65 -7.95 -5.26
N LEU A 646 37.94 -8.28 -5.12
CA LEU A 646 38.93 -7.35 -4.56
C LEU A 646 39.05 -6.08 -5.39
N LEU A 647 39.15 -6.18 -6.72
CA LEU A 647 39.27 -5.01 -7.58
C LEU A 647 38.02 -4.11 -7.50
N SER A 648 36.86 -4.74 -7.31
CA SER A 648 35.58 -4.06 -7.07
C SER A 648 35.57 -3.30 -5.74
N ALA A 649 36.01 -3.94 -4.65
CA ALA A 649 36.18 -3.31 -3.33
C ALA A 649 37.19 -2.14 -3.38
N CYS A 650 38.36 -2.36 -3.99
CA CYS A 650 39.38 -1.32 -4.21
C CYS A 650 38.82 -0.11 -4.97
N PHE A 651 38.13 -0.32 -6.09
CA PHE A 651 37.50 0.77 -6.83
C PHE A 651 36.44 1.50 -5.99
N THR A 652 35.61 0.75 -5.28
CA THR A 652 34.55 1.29 -4.41
C THR A 652 35.15 2.19 -3.33
N PHE A 653 36.25 1.77 -2.71
CA PHE A 653 36.97 2.58 -1.74
C PHE A 653 37.60 3.83 -2.39
N MET A 654 38.41 3.66 -3.44
CA MET A 654 39.21 4.74 -4.03
C MET A 654 38.42 5.74 -4.89
N ARG A 655 37.11 5.55 -5.10
CA ARG A 655 36.29 6.41 -5.98
C ARG A 655 36.31 7.90 -5.63
N PHE A 656 36.66 8.23 -4.39
CA PHE A 656 36.77 9.60 -3.88
C PHE A 656 38.17 10.23 -4.07
N ASP A 657 39.24 9.41 -4.09
CA ASP A 657 40.62 9.82 -4.41
C ASP A 657 41.31 8.75 -5.26
N VAL A 658 40.96 8.75 -6.54
CA VAL A 658 41.56 7.83 -7.51
C VAL A 658 43.05 8.15 -7.72
N GLU A 659 43.49 9.39 -7.57
CA GLU A 659 44.86 9.80 -7.87
C GLU A 659 45.85 9.47 -6.75
N GLY A 660 45.55 9.84 -5.50
CA GLY A 660 46.40 9.58 -4.35
C GLY A 660 46.43 8.10 -3.97
N PHE A 661 45.28 7.42 -3.97
CA PHE A 661 45.24 5.97 -3.74
C PHE A 661 46.01 5.19 -4.83
N SER A 662 45.81 5.52 -6.11
CA SER A 662 46.54 4.83 -7.20
C SER A 662 48.05 5.05 -7.10
N SER A 663 48.47 6.26 -6.74
CA SER A 663 49.88 6.60 -6.60
C SER A 663 50.52 5.92 -5.39
N SER A 664 49.80 5.81 -4.27
CA SER A 664 50.27 5.17 -3.03
C SER A 664 50.32 3.65 -3.12
N HIS A 665 49.36 3.03 -3.83
CA HIS A 665 49.23 1.57 -3.96
C HIS A 665 49.62 1.03 -5.35
N LYS A 666 50.40 1.82 -6.11
CA LYS A 666 50.82 1.55 -7.49
C LYS A 666 51.27 0.12 -7.75
N ASP A 667 52.16 -0.43 -6.91
CA ASP A 667 52.72 -1.77 -7.12
C ASP A 667 51.76 -2.91 -6.73
N VAL A 668 50.73 -2.63 -5.93
CA VAL A 668 49.63 -3.58 -5.68
C VAL A 668 48.70 -3.58 -6.89
N LEU A 669 48.21 -2.40 -7.30
CA LEU A 669 47.29 -2.25 -8.43
C LEU A 669 47.91 -2.78 -9.73
N LYS A 670 49.19 -2.49 -9.98
CA LYS A 670 49.91 -3.05 -11.12
C LYS A 670 49.96 -4.58 -11.10
N LYS A 671 50.16 -5.21 -9.93
CA LYS A 671 50.12 -6.68 -9.80
C LYS A 671 48.72 -7.21 -10.08
N LEU A 672 47.69 -6.67 -9.42
CA LEU A 672 46.28 -7.05 -9.63
C LEU A 672 45.87 -7.00 -11.10
N LEU A 673 46.19 -5.89 -11.79
CA LEU A 673 45.91 -5.67 -13.21
C LEU A 673 46.68 -6.59 -14.17
N THR A 674 47.62 -7.39 -13.68
CA THR A 674 48.34 -8.41 -14.47
C THR A 674 47.93 -9.86 -14.16
N LEU A 675 47.03 -10.10 -13.20
CA LEU A 675 46.60 -11.46 -12.84
C LEU A 675 45.52 -12.03 -13.78
N ARG A 676 44.82 -11.19 -14.52
CA ARG A 676 43.79 -11.52 -15.53
C ARG A 676 43.87 -10.51 -16.68
N THR A 677 43.04 -10.66 -17.71
CA THR A 677 43.05 -9.72 -18.84
C THR A 677 42.64 -8.31 -18.38
N PRO A 678 43.32 -7.24 -18.82
CA PRO A 678 42.91 -5.88 -18.47
C PRO A 678 41.47 -5.55 -18.90
N ALA A 679 41.00 -6.11 -20.02
CA ALA A 679 39.64 -5.91 -20.50
C ALA A 679 38.60 -6.41 -19.47
N SER A 680 38.69 -7.66 -19.01
CA SER A 680 37.74 -8.20 -18.03
C SER A 680 37.85 -7.53 -16.65
N LEU A 681 39.05 -7.13 -16.23
CA LEU A 681 39.26 -6.41 -14.97
C LEU A 681 38.68 -4.99 -14.99
N LEU A 682 38.76 -4.28 -16.12
CA LEU A 682 38.19 -2.94 -16.27
C LEU A 682 36.68 -2.97 -16.59
N GLU A 683 36.17 -4.09 -17.13
CA GLU A 683 34.75 -4.38 -17.28
C GLU A 683 34.07 -4.66 -15.93
N GLU A 684 34.73 -5.43 -15.06
CA GLU A 684 34.30 -5.62 -13.67
C GLU A 684 34.14 -4.28 -12.94
N VAL A 685 35.12 -3.39 -13.09
CA VAL A 685 35.11 -2.05 -12.51
C VAL A 685 34.08 -1.12 -13.19
N TYR A 686 33.74 -1.34 -14.47
CA TYR A 686 32.65 -0.63 -15.15
C TYR A 686 31.30 -1.00 -14.55
N LEU A 687 31.03 -2.30 -14.37
CA LEU A 687 29.82 -2.78 -13.71
C LEU A 687 29.73 -2.27 -12.27
N GLN A 688 30.84 -2.28 -11.53
CA GLN A 688 30.91 -1.70 -10.19
C GLN A 688 30.55 -0.22 -10.19
N TRP A 689 31.12 0.56 -11.10
CA TRP A 689 30.81 1.98 -11.28
C TRP A 689 29.32 2.21 -11.59
N GLN A 690 28.74 1.41 -12.49
CA GLN A 690 27.34 1.50 -12.89
C GLN A 690 26.38 1.22 -11.72
N HIS A 691 26.67 0.22 -10.88
CA HIS A 691 25.86 -0.07 -9.68
C HIS A 691 26.02 0.96 -8.55
N LEU A 692 27.14 1.67 -8.48
CA LEU A 692 27.39 2.73 -7.50
C LEU A 692 26.81 4.10 -7.91
N SER A 693 26.22 4.22 -9.11
CA SER A 693 25.63 5.46 -9.66
C SER A 693 26.56 6.70 -9.56
N CYS A 694 27.88 6.48 -9.64
CA CYS A 694 28.88 7.51 -9.41
C CYS A 694 29.18 8.35 -10.65
N PRO A 695 29.74 9.57 -10.52
CA PRO A 695 30.20 10.35 -11.68
C PRO A 695 31.24 9.58 -12.52
N PRO A 696 31.17 9.62 -13.86
CA PRO A 696 32.02 8.81 -14.74
C PRO A 696 33.51 9.18 -14.66
N GLN A 697 33.84 10.38 -14.18
CA GLN A 697 35.21 10.87 -14.04
C GLN A 697 36.08 9.96 -13.15
N ALA A 698 35.50 9.33 -12.12
CA ALA A 698 36.23 8.39 -11.27
C ALA A 698 36.65 7.12 -12.04
N TYR A 699 35.75 6.59 -12.88
CA TYR A 699 36.06 5.47 -13.77
C TYR A 699 37.09 5.87 -14.83
N TYR A 700 36.93 7.03 -15.48
CA TYR A 700 37.87 7.50 -16.51
C TYR A 700 39.28 7.75 -15.94
N ALA A 701 39.39 8.34 -14.74
CA ALA A 701 40.66 8.49 -14.03
C ALA A 701 41.29 7.14 -13.69
N PHE A 702 40.49 6.15 -13.27
CA PHE A 702 40.97 4.81 -12.93
C PHE A 702 41.50 4.06 -14.17
N VAL A 703 40.79 4.12 -15.30
CA VAL A 703 41.25 3.56 -16.59
C VAL A 703 42.55 4.24 -17.04
N LYS A 704 42.66 5.57 -16.90
CA LYS A 704 43.88 6.33 -17.23
C LYS A 704 45.09 5.90 -16.37
N LYS A 705 44.91 5.76 -15.05
CA LYS A 705 45.97 5.26 -14.14
C LYS A 705 46.34 3.80 -14.48
N SER A 706 45.35 2.94 -14.73
CA SER A 706 45.56 1.54 -15.14
C SER A 706 46.38 1.42 -16.43
N GLN A 707 46.08 2.23 -17.44
CA GLN A 707 46.86 2.31 -18.68
C GLN A 707 48.32 2.72 -18.42
N SER A 708 48.57 3.62 -17.47
CA SER A 708 49.92 4.05 -17.08
C SER A 708 50.74 2.95 -16.38
N TYR A 709 50.09 1.92 -15.83
CA TYR A 709 50.77 0.80 -15.15
C TYR A 709 50.99 -0.41 -16.08
N LEU A 710 50.12 -0.61 -17.06
CA LEU A 710 50.15 -1.68 -18.07
C LEU A 710 50.97 -1.31 -19.31
N VAL A 711 52.17 -0.77 -19.10
CA VAL A 711 53.03 -0.12 -20.12
C VAL A 711 53.35 -1.01 -21.34
N SER A 712 53.30 -2.34 -21.21
CA SER A 712 53.53 -3.32 -22.28
C SER A 712 52.26 -3.78 -23.03
N VAL A 713 51.06 -3.48 -22.54
CA VAL A 713 49.76 -3.96 -23.07
C VAL A 713 48.87 -2.79 -23.52
N LYS A 714 49.52 -1.70 -23.95
CA LYS A 714 49.02 -0.30 -23.92
C LYS A 714 47.73 0.02 -24.69
N SER A 715 47.35 -0.79 -25.66
CA SER A 715 46.21 -0.54 -26.56
C SER A 715 45.21 -1.70 -26.56
N GLU A 716 45.65 -2.91 -26.91
CA GLU A 716 44.77 -4.07 -27.16
C GLU A 716 43.80 -4.37 -25.99
N GLY A 717 44.26 -4.27 -24.74
CA GLY A 717 43.41 -4.49 -23.56
C GLY A 717 42.32 -3.43 -23.36
N ILE A 718 42.55 -2.20 -23.84
CA ILE A 718 41.61 -1.08 -23.74
C ILE A 718 40.70 -1.02 -24.95
N GLU A 719 41.18 -1.28 -26.16
CA GLU A 719 40.29 -1.40 -27.33
C GLU A 719 39.32 -2.58 -27.16
N LYS A 720 39.78 -3.75 -26.66
CA LYS A 720 38.88 -4.85 -26.29
C LYS A 720 37.84 -4.47 -25.24
N LEU A 721 38.21 -3.67 -24.23
CA LEU A 721 37.25 -3.12 -23.26
C LEU A 721 36.20 -2.23 -23.96
N LYS A 722 36.63 -1.26 -24.78
CA LYS A 722 35.72 -0.37 -25.52
C LYS A 722 34.76 -1.16 -26.41
N ASP A 723 35.24 -2.20 -27.08
CA ASP A 723 34.43 -2.99 -28.00
C ASP A 723 33.42 -3.87 -27.25
N ARG A 724 33.77 -4.40 -26.06
CA ARG A 724 32.78 -5.00 -25.14
C ARG A 724 31.73 -3.98 -24.72
N LEU A 725 32.15 -2.80 -24.25
CA LEU A 725 31.24 -1.73 -23.81
C LEU A 725 30.31 -1.24 -24.94
N ARG A 726 30.82 -1.12 -26.18
CA ARG A 726 30.01 -0.80 -27.37
C ARG A 726 29.02 -1.91 -27.71
N ASN A 727 29.51 -3.14 -27.89
CA ASN A 727 28.75 -4.22 -28.53
C ASN A 727 27.86 -4.99 -27.54
N GLU A 728 28.31 -5.18 -26.30
CA GLU A 728 27.63 -6.02 -25.30
C GLU A 728 26.88 -5.23 -24.22
N TYR A 729 27.12 -3.93 -24.11
CA TYR A 729 26.44 -3.02 -23.15
C TYR A 729 25.75 -1.83 -23.84
N GLY A 730 25.91 -1.65 -25.15
CA GLY A 730 25.33 -0.52 -25.89
C GLY A 730 25.93 0.86 -25.53
N ALA A 731 27.01 0.91 -24.74
CA ALA A 731 27.54 2.10 -24.07
C ALA A 731 28.37 3.01 -25.01
N GLY A 732 27.97 3.13 -26.28
CA GLY A 732 28.74 3.84 -27.33
C GLY A 732 29.05 5.30 -27.02
N ALA A 733 28.11 6.03 -26.38
CA ALA A 733 28.32 7.42 -25.95
C ALA A 733 29.35 7.53 -24.82
N PHE A 734 29.20 6.71 -23.77
CA PHE A 734 30.14 6.62 -22.64
C PHE A 734 31.57 6.24 -23.11
N VAL A 735 31.69 5.36 -24.10
CA VAL A 735 32.98 5.01 -24.71
C VAL A 735 33.58 6.19 -25.51
N ALA A 736 32.75 7.02 -26.15
CA ALA A 736 33.24 8.24 -26.82
C ALA A 736 33.71 9.30 -25.81
N GLU A 737 33.02 9.46 -24.69
CA GLU A 737 33.44 10.33 -23.58
C GLU A 737 34.74 9.85 -22.91
N LEU A 738 34.86 8.54 -22.64
CA LEU A 738 36.10 7.91 -22.17
C LEU A 738 37.25 8.16 -23.15
N GLU A 739 37.00 8.00 -24.46
CA GLU A 739 38.00 8.32 -25.49
C GLU A 739 38.39 9.80 -25.52
N GLN A 740 37.44 10.73 -25.30
CA GLN A 740 37.74 12.15 -25.22
C GLN A 740 38.59 12.46 -23.97
N TYR A 741 38.23 11.89 -22.82
CA TYR A 741 38.99 12.05 -21.56
C TYR A 741 40.43 11.51 -21.67
N LEU A 742 40.61 10.35 -22.33
CA LEU A 742 41.92 9.76 -22.60
C LEU A 742 42.74 10.50 -23.68
N LYS A 743 42.13 11.43 -24.45
CA LYS A 743 42.79 12.27 -25.47
C LYS A 743 43.03 13.71 -25.02
N ALA A 744 42.36 14.18 -23.96
CA ALA A 744 42.37 15.60 -23.55
C ALA A 744 43.60 16.04 -22.73
N GLN A 745 44.52 15.11 -22.43
CA GLN A 745 45.71 15.28 -21.58
C GLN A 745 46.69 14.11 -21.81
#